data_AF-A0A6I1WJ09-F1
#
_entry.id   AF-A0A6I1WJ09-F1
#
_cell.length_a   1.000
_cell.length_b   1.000
_cell.length_c   1.000
_cell.angle_alpha   90.00
_cell.angle_beta   90.00
_cell.angle_gamma   90.00
#
_symmetry.space_group_name_H-M   'P 1'
#
loop_
_entity.id
_entity.type
_entity.pdbx_description
1 polymer ?
#
loop_
_entity_poly.entity_id
_entity_poly.type
_entity_poly.pdbx_seq_one_letter_code
_entity_poly.pdbx_strand_id
1 'polypeptide(L)'
;MSDIESLQAYGGQLAEAAESATESAKKQHEYVNGGPADDVLTESGLVPTIAKQVVLGQAKVTASLVEVASQMAGAMTYASTVLGLAGTNNGGYFSVPSPEAIEYLILYQNNAGAALEVKRYPSANAIFSRNIWYDPFGETLASRPLLGFGTRPCYQGTLNVSSTNTPYTGKPSLFSATGNVQRLAPLAQLGRKAGESVRFAVDILTALPGPILSIFFRDANSAVLSTYNTSATSSTPPAGRNIIATPALVIPAGTNFVEVRAAGAGSSVELFAVACGVGAGMPEFAYPPASARYENFTTTQKNLWPDPLLRQHQAGIQFHDGWGFAQIAGVTVPGVVAKSNNSPFPDKNVIRLPTGAGQHDMNIDARRLGLRLGSKVTFVLAVYAAQSINVSIFGRDAAGAVVGDSGSVSYTWASGAALYEIRKSITVDQVMLDTVKFFQVRLLNGQTVGPTPVEICARGCFVGDTEPLLFDDCYEDDIRAIEAARYATFGENTLRETKQRLTAMMFGSAVTKQLITAHIGDSYTHLPVRWIQPFATYMQGKYGDGGPGWVGFGNPDSGSGNINGQNWMGLSITKVGTWTSIYAAAPGPDICSVSSSDTAAQYRVNGLPEGLSAVRLYTLSASAAVEYSTDGGATWVAADLSSVSGVAVVTLTVPAKGFNLWLRPKTGTCTLYGIDAQKATGHRVHKLGATGSSAAQWATQTATTTWKAGLAALAPNLVSIMLATNDQTGSTAPWIFGSYIETIIANVRAALPLADIAILMPPENQRRNNVKMAAYSSVVRDLCARLNVAFCDLQQDYGANPEDYSAASARNWYSTDLIHPNPGTDGGLPIAARMLKLMEDTA
;
A
#
# COMPACT_ATOMS: atom_id res chain seq x y z
N MET A 1 75.86 19.84 -77.06
CA MET A 1 75.41 21.22 -76.83
C MET A 1 76.48 21.90 -75.99
N SER A 2 76.95 23.06 -76.40
CA SER A 2 78.01 23.80 -75.69
C SER A 2 77.47 24.38 -74.37
N ASP A 3 78.33 24.67 -73.39
CA ASP A 3 77.96 25.24 -72.08
C ASP A 3 77.16 26.56 -72.17
N ILE A 4 77.13 27.20 -73.34
CA ILE A 4 76.33 28.40 -73.62
C ILE A 4 74.87 28.06 -73.91
N GLU A 5 74.60 26.94 -74.59
CA GLU A 5 73.23 26.52 -74.94
C GLU A 5 72.45 26.03 -73.71
N SER A 6 73.14 25.40 -72.75
CA SER A 6 72.54 24.98 -71.47
C SER A 6 72.20 26.17 -70.56
N LEU A 7 73.06 27.20 -70.52
CA LEU A 7 72.79 28.45 -69.78
C LEU A 7 71.64 29.24 -70.39
N GLN A 8 71.51 29.26 -71.72
CA GLN A 8 70.38 29.89 -72.41
C GLN A 8 69.06 29.15 -72.15
N ALA A 9 69.07 27.82 -72.16
CA ALA A 9 67.90 27.01 -71.83
C ALA A 9 67.45 27.21 -70.36
N TYR A 10 68.41 27.27 -69.42
CA TYR A 10 68.12 27.53 -68.02
C TYR A 10 67.60 28.96 -67.78
N GLY A 11 68.16 29.96 -68.48
CA GLY A 11 67.65 31.33 -68.48
C GLY A 11 66.21 31.44 -69.00
N GLY A 12 65.87 30.66 -70.04
CA GLY A 12 64.50 30.56 -70.56
C GLY A 12 63.51 29.97 -69.55
N GLN A 13 63.89 28.87 -68.88
CA GLN A 13 63.05 28.25 -67.84
C GLN A 13 62.82 29.17 -66.63
N LEU A 14 63.85 29.93 -66.21
CA LEU A 14 63.70 30.92 -65.14
C LEU A 14 62.79 32.08 -65.53
N ALA A 15 62.84 32.53 -66.78
CA ALA A 15 61.95 33.57 -67.30
C ALA A 15 60.49 33.09 -67.32
N GLU A 16 60.23 31.88 -67.81
CA GLU A 16 58.90 31.27 -67.85
C GLU A 16 58.33 31.03 -66.44
N ALA A 17 59.18 30.62 -65.49
CA ALA A 17 58.79 30.48 -64.09
C ALA A 17 58.47 31.83 -63.43
N ALA A 18 59.24 32.89 -63.72
CA ALA A 18 58.99 34.22 -63.20
C ALA A 18 57.69 34.84 -63.77
N GLU A 19 57.41 34.61 -65.05
CA GLU A 19 56.16 35.03 -65.69
C GLU A 19 54.96 34.28 -65.08
N SER A 20 55.07 32.96 -64.92
CA SER A 20 54.03 32.13 -64.28
C SER A 20 53.76 32.53 -62.82
N ALA A 21 54.81 32.85 -62.06
CA ALA A 21 54.69 33.34 -60.69
C ALA A 21 54.01 34.71 -60.63
N THR A 22 54.32 35.60 -61.58
CA THR A 22 53.71 36.94 -61.67
C THR A 22 52.22 36.84 -62.00
N GLU A 23 51.84 36.01 -62.96
CA GLU A 23 50.43 35.77 -63.32
C GLU A 23 49.65 35.11 -62.18
N SER A 24 50.29 34.20 -61.44
CA SER A 24 49.67 33.58 -60.25
C SER A 24 49.45 34.61 -59.13
N ALA A 25 50.41 35.51 -58.91
CA ALA A 25 50.28 36.59 -57.92
C ALA A 25 49.16 37.58 -58.27
N LYS A 26 48.98 37.91 -59.56
CA LYS A 26 47.86 38.76 -60.03
C LYS A 26 46.52 38.11 -59.76
N LYS A 27 46.35 36.83 -60.10
CA LYS A 27 45.12 36.08 -59.80
C LYS A 27 44.83 36.00 -58.30
N GLN A 28 45.86 35.79 -57.48
CA GLN A 28 45.70 35.80 -56.02
C GLN A 28 45.29 37.19 -55.52
N HIS A 29 45.87 38.26 -56.08
CA HIS A 29 45.48 39.63 -55.75
C HIS A 29 44.02 39.91 -56.10
N GLU A 30 43.56 39.48 -57.28
CA GLU A 30 42.16 39.58 -57.70
C GLU A 30 41.23 38.78 -56.78
N TYR A 31 41.62 37.57 -56.37
CA TYR A 31 40.80 36.72 -55.50
C TYR A 31 40.61 37.34 -54.11
N VAL A 32 41.67 37.96 -53.59
CA VAL A 32 41.69 38.58 -52.26
C VAL A 32 41.04 39.96 -52.26
N ASN A 33 41.28 40.79 -53.29
CA ASN A 33 40.89 42.22 -53.30
C ASN A 33 39.76 42.55 -54.28
N GLY A 34 39.28 41.57 -55.05
CA GLY A 34 38.14 41.77 -55.95
C GLY A 34 36.85 42.05 -55.19
N GLY A 35 35.92 42.69 -55.86
CA GLY A 35 34.67 43.18 -55.29
C GLY A 35 33.65 42.07 -55.00
N PRO A 36 32.53 42.43 -54.34
CA PRO A 36 31.51 41.48 -53.88
C PRO A 36 30.70 40.80 -55.00
N ALA A 37 30.90 41.17 -56.26
CA ALA A 37 30.24 40.57 -57.42
C ALA A 37 31.20 39.74 -58.29
N ASP A 38 32.50 39.82 -58.02
CA ASP A 38 33.53 39.37 -58.93
C ASP A 38 33.86 37.88 -58.75
N ASP A 39 34.18 37.21 -59.85
CA ASP A 39 34.76 35.87 -59.88
C ASP A 39 36.15 35.95 -60.53
N VAL A 40 37.07 35.13 -60.05
CA VAL A 40 38.44 35.03 -60.58
C VAL A 40 38.60 33.72 -61.32
N LEU A 41 39.09 33.80 -62.56
CA LEU A 41 39.34 32.62 -63.38
C LEU A 41 40.66 31.94 -62.96
N THR A 42 40.51 30.84 -62.22
CA THR A 42 41.62 29.96 -61.83
C THR A 42 41.75 28.78 -62.79
N GLU A 43 42.81 28.00 -62.65
CA GLU A 43 43.00 26.73 -63.39
C GLU A 43 41.89 25.70 -63.14
N SER A 44 41.18 25.80 -62.01
CA SER A 44 40.03 24.95 -61.66
C SER A 44 38.68 25.57 -62.07
N GLY A 45 38.69 26.68 -62.81
CA GLY A 45 37.51 27.43 -63.22
C GLY A 45 37.30 28.73 -62.45
N LEU A 46 36.11 29.33 -62.61
CA LEU A 46 35.73 30.57 -61.93
C LEU A 46 35.52 30.31 -60.44
N VAL A 47 36.22 31.06 -59.60
CA VAL A 47 36.10 31.00 -58.14
C VAL A 47 35.70 32.38 -57.63
N PRO A 48 34.66 32.50 -56.78
CA PRO A 48 34.23 33.79 -56.25
C PRO A 48 35.28 34.41 -55.35
N THR A 49 35.48 35.72 -55.44
CA THR A 49 36.36 36.47 -54.54
C THR A 49 35.95 36.31 -53.09
N ILE A 50 36.87 36.60 -52.15
CA ILE A 50 36.56 36.55 -50.71
C ILE A 50 35.35 37.44 -50.37
N ALA A 51 35.26 38.63 -50.96
CA ALA A 51 34.14 39.55 -50.76
C ALA A 51 32.80 38.94 -51.23
N LYS A 52 32.77 38.29 -52.39
CA LYS A 52 31.58 37.63 -52.91
C LYS A 52 31.17 36.42 -52.07
N GLN A 53 32.14 35.65 -51.56
CA GLN A 53 31.87 34.54 -50.64
C GLN A 53 31.19 35.00 -49.35
N VAL A 54 31.60 36.15 -48.79
CA VAL A 54 30.96 36.73 -47.60
C VAL A 54 29.51 37.14 -47.89
N VAL A 55 29.24 37.78 -49.02
CA VAL A 55 27.86 38.18 -49.40
C VAL A 55 26.97 36.96 -49.60
N LEU A 56 27.47 35.93 -50.30
CA LEU A 56 26.74 34.67 -50.49
C LEU A 56 26.52 33.93 -49.15
N GLY A 57 27.51 33.98 -48.24
CA GLY A 57 27.39 33.44 -46.89
C GLY A 57 26.31 34.14 -46.08
N GLN A 58 26.29 35.47 -46.10
CA GLN A 58 25.28 36.27 -45.39
C GLN A 58 23.87 35.98 -45.91
N ALA A 59 23.68 35.92 -47.22
CA ALA A 59 22.38 35.59 -47.82
C ALA A 59 21.87 34.20 -47.39
N LYS A 60 22.76 33.20 -47.32
CA LYS A 60 22.43 31.85 -46.83
C LYS A 60 22.03 31.87 -45.36
N VAL A 61 22.77 32.57 -44.50
CA VAL A 61 22.47 32.68 -43.06
C VAL A 61 21.12 33.36 -42.83
N THR A 62 20.82 34.44 -43.57
CA THR A 62 19.52 35.12 -43.48
C THR A 62 18.37 34.22 -43.92
N ALA A 63 18.53 33.45 -44.99
CA ALA A 63 17.51 32.49 -45.43
C ALA A 63 17.25 31.39 -44.38
N SER A 64 18.30 30.82 -43.79
CA SER A 64 18.17 29.81 -42.72
C SER A 64 17.51 30.36 -41.46
N LEU A 65 17.79 31.61 -41.08
CA LEU A 65 17.12 32.27 -39.93
C LEU A 65 15.62 32.47 -40.15
N VAL A 66 15.21 32.84 -41.37
CA VAL A 66 13.79 32.98 -41.74
C VAL A 66 13.08 31.62 -41.72
N GLU A 67 13.74 30.56 -42.20
CA GLU A 67 13.19 29.21 -42.19
C GLU A 67 13.01 28.67 -40.76
N VAL A 68 14.01 28.86 -39.89
CA VAL A 68 13.92 28.48 -38.47
C VAL A 68 12.80 29.25 -37.76
N ALA A 69 12.67 30.56 -38.01
CA ALA A 69 11.59 31.37 -37.43
C ALA A 69 10.19 30.90 -37.90
N SER A 70 10.06 30.48 -39.16
CA SER A 70 8.82 29.89 -39.69
C SER A 70 8.50 28.53 -39.07
N GLN A 71 9.52 27.69 -38.81
CA GLN A 71 9.33 26.38 -38.19
C GLN A 71 8.94 26.50 -36.71
N MET A 72 9.42 27.54 -36.01
CA MET A 72 9.08 27.79 -34.61
C MET A 72 7.67 28.36 -34.40
N ALA A 73 7.12 29.09 -35.38
CA ALA A 73 5.80 29.73 -35.27
C ALA A 73 4.62 28.74 -35.19
N GLY A 74 4.76 27.51 -35.71
CA GLY A 74 3.68 26.51 -35.71
C GLY A 74 3.68 25.53 -34.52
N ALA A 75 4.70 25.59 -33.65
CA ALA A 75 4.94 24.56 -32.62
C ALA A 75 4.83 25.08 -31.17
N MET A 76 4.48 26.35 -30.98
CA MET A 76 4.46 27.00 -29.67
C MET A 76 3.10 26.84 -28.98
N THR A 77 3.13 26.27 -27.77
CA THR A 77 1.97 26.20 -26.87
C THR A 77 1.96 27.43 -25.95
N TYR A 78 0.88 28.19 -25.97
CA TYR A 78 0.68 29.37 -25.13
C TYR A 78 -0.29 29.07 -23.99
N ALA A 79 -0.08 29.67 -22.82
CA ALA A 79 -0.93 29.43 -21.65
C ALA A 79 -2.37 29.97 -21.80
N SER A 80 -2.62 30.86 -22.76
CA SER A 80 -3.95 31.40 -23.06
C SER A 80 -4.05 31.89 -24.51
N THR A 81 -5.28 32.07 -25.00
CA THR A 81 -5.52 32.62 -26.34
C THR A 81 -5.02 34.05 -26.48
N VAL A 82 -5.04 34.84 -25.40
CA VAL A 82 -4.49 36.21 -25.36
C VAL A 82 -2.99 36.21 -25.63
N LEU A 83 -2.25 35.33 -24.96
CA LEU A 83 -0.79 35.20 -25.16
C LEU A 83 -0.48 34.61 -26.54
N GLY A 84 -1.31 33.67 -27.01
CA GLY A 84 -1.20 33.11 -28.36
C GLY A 84 -1.40 34.15 -29.46
N LEU A 85 -2.39 35.04 -29.32
CA LEU A 85 -2.61 36.14 -30.26
C LEU A 85 -1.49 37.17 -30.26
N ALA A 86 -0.92 37.47 -29.08
CA ALA A 86 0.22 38.38 -28.98
C ALA A 86 1.52 37.77 -29.52
N GLY A 87 1.69 36.46 -29.39
CA GLY A 87 2.89 35.72 -29.80
C GLY A 87 2.87 35.18 -31.24
N THR A 88 1.74 35.27 -31.94
CA THR A 88 1.55 34.66 -33.27
C THR A 88 1.13 35.70 -34.29
N ASN A 89 1.83 35.78 -35.41
CA ASN A 89 1.49 36.70 -36.49
C ASN A 89 0.11 36.39 -37.11
N ASN A 90 -0.53 37.39 -37.70
CA ASN A 90 -1.78 37.22 -38.44
C ASN A 90 -1.64 36.14 -39.53
N GLY A 91 -2.62 35.24 -39.63
CA GLY A 91 -2.63 34.06 -40.48
C GLY A 91 -1.92 32.84 -39.89
N GLY A 92 -1.12 33.01 -38.83
CA GLY A 92 -0.39 31.94 -38.15
C GLY A 92 -1.26 31.11 -37.19
N TYR A 93 -0.80 29.89 -36.89
CA TYR A 93 -1.47 28.96 -35.99
C TYR A 93 -0.76 28.91 -34.64
N PHE A 94 -1.53 28.76 -33.57
CA PHE A 94 -1.00 28.55 -32.22
C PHE A 94 -1.88 27.58 -31.45
N SER A 95 -1.31 26.93 -30.43
CA SER A 95 -2.05 25.99 -29.57
C SER A 95 -2.14 26.52 -28.14
N VAL A 96 -3.26 26.20 -27.48
CA VAL A 96 -3.43 26.44 -26.03
C VAL A 96 -3.90 25.15 -25.35
N PRO A 97 -3.52 24.90 -24.08
CA PRO A 97 -4.07 23.79 -23.30
C PRO A 97 -5.61 23.84 -23.26
N SER A 98 -6.26 22.71 -23.49
CA SER A 98 -7.72 22.63 -23.32
C SER A 98 -8.07 22.67 -21.82
N PRO A 99 -9.14 23.38 -21.41
CA PRO A 99 -9.66 23.27 -20.05
C PRO A 99 -10.35 21.92 -19.77
N GLU A 100 -10.64 21.11 -20.80
CA GLU A 100 -11.36 19.84 -20.70
C GLU A 100 -10.41 18.63 -20.68
N ALA A 101 -10.63 17.68 -19.75
CA ALA A 101 -9.73 16.52 -19.56
C ALA A 101 -9.68 15.51 -20.73
N ILE A 102 -10.67 15.53 -21.63
CA ILE A 102 -10.75 14.68 -22.82
C ILE A 102 -9.96 15.24 -24.02
N GLU A 103 -9.43 16.45 -23.90
CA GLU A 103 -8.71 17.18 -24.95
C GLU A 103 -7.35 17.63 -24.42
N TYR A 104 -6.30 17.52 -25.24
CA TYR A 104 -4.94 17.91 -24.84
C TYR A 104 -4.61 19.34 -25.24
N LEU A 105 -4.93 19.72 -26.49
CA LEU A 105 -4.64 21.03 -27.05
C LEU A 105 -5.77 21.47 -27.98
N ILE A 106 -6.03 22.78 -28.01
CA ILE A 106 -6.90 23.40 -29.00
C ILE A 106 -6.02 24.23 -29.95
N LEU A 107 -6.15 23.96 -31.25
CA LEU A 107 -5.50 24.70 -32.33
C LEU A 107 -6.34 25.91 -32.71
N TYR A 108 -5.73 27.09 -32.65
CA TYR A 108 -6.30 28.34 -33.11
C TYR A 108 -5.49 28.90 -34.29
N GLN A 109 -6.16 29.67 -35.14
CA GLN A 109 -5.53 30.56 -36.10
C GLN A 109 -5.73 32.01 -35.63
N ASN A 110 -4.66 32.81 -35.63
CA ASN A 110 -4.79 34.26 -35.46
C ASN A 110 -5.36 34.85 -36.76
N ASN A 111 -6.62 35.26 -36.75
CA ASN A 111 -7.27 35.94 -37.86
C ASN A 111 -7.51 37.41 -37.50
N ALA A 112 -6.61 38.28 -37.94
CA ALA A 112 -6.62 39.73 -37.72
C ALA A 112 -6.80 40.13 -36.24
N GLY A 113 -6.15 39.42 -35.32
CA GLY A 113 -6.23 39.67 -33.88
C GLY A 113 -7.36 38.93 -33.17
N ALA A 114 -8.12 38.09 -33.86
CA ALA A 114 -9.11 37.19 -33.28
C ALA A 114 -8.64 35.72 -33.32
N ALA A 115 -8.82 34.99 -32.23
CA ALA A 115 -8.47 33.57 -32.16
C ALA A 115 -9.61 32.73 -32.77
N LEU A 116 -9.41 32.21 -33.98
CA LEU A 116 -10.36 31.32 -34.65
C LEU A 116 -10.02 29.87 -34.34
N GLU A 117 -10.92 29.13 -33.72
CA GLU A 117 -10.70 27.70 -33.43
C GLU A 117 -10.72 26.88 -34.72
N VAL A 118 -9.68 26.05 -34.91
CA VAL A 118 -9.49 25.24 -36.13
C VAL A 118 -9.73 23.77 -35.84
N LYS A 119 -9.16 23.27 -34.73
CA LYS A 119 -9.21 21.84 -34.40
C LYS A 119 -8.92 21.60 -32.93
N ARG A 120 -9.55 20.57 -32.36
CA ARG A 120 -9.25 20.06 -31.02
C ARG A 120 -8.49 18.74 -31.12
N TYR A 121 -7.43 18.60 -30.33
CA TYR A 121 -6.65 17.38 -30.25
C TYR A 121 -7.09 16.53 -29.06
N PRO A 122 -7.46 15.25 -29.27
CA PRO A 122 -7.87 14.37 -28.18
C PRO A 122 -6.70 14.15 -27.22
N SER A 123 -6.98 14.03 -25.92
CA SER A 123 -5.99 13.57 -24.96
C SER A 123 -5.75 12.06 -25.11
N ALA A 124 -4.68 11.54 -24.50
CA ALA A 124 -4.44 10.09 -24.47
C ALA A 124 -5.66 9.31 -23.92
N ASN A 125 -6.44 9.94 -23.02
CA ASN A 125 -7.68 9.38 -22.48
C ASN A 125 -8.83 9.29 -23.51
N ALA A 126 -8.75 9.98 -24.65
CA ALA A 126 -9.80 10.00 -25.68
C ALA A 126 -9.52 9.08 -26.87
N ILE A 127 -8.30 8.52 -27.01
CA ILE A 127 -7.90 7.70 -28.16
C ILE A 127 -8.22 6.20 -27.96
N PHE A 128 -8.21 5.71 -26.71
CA PHE A 128 -8.52 4.32 -26.36
C PHE A 128 -9.66 4.27 -25.34
N SER A 129 -10.65 3.38 -25.57
CA SER A 129 -11.67 3.10 -24.55
C SER A 129 -11.20 1.92 -23.70
N ARG A 130 -11.46 1.98 -22.39
CA ARG A 130 -11.05 0.89 -21.48
C ARG A 130 -11.93 -0.34 -21.68
N ASN A 131 -11.32 -1.53 -21.59
CA ASN A 131 -12.02 -2.79 -21.78
C ASN A 131 -13.02 -3.02 -20.63
N ILE A 132 -14.30 -3.20 -20.96
CA ILE A 132 -15.38 -3.53 -20.02
C ILE A 132 -15.72 -5.03 -19.99
N TRP A 133 -14.99 -5.85 -20.75
CA TRP A 133 -15.20 -7.29 -20.79
C TRP A 133 -14.38 -7.99 -19.69
N TYR A 134 -15.06 -8.41 -18.60
CA TYR A 134 -14.47 -8.87 -17.32
C TYR A 134 -13.30 -9.88 -17.43
N ASP A 135 -13.40 -10.83 -18.35
CA ASP A 135 -12.45 -11.93 -18.49
C ASP A 135 -12.01 -12.01 -19.96
N PRO A 136 -11.12 -11.11 -20.40
CA PRO A 136 -10.79 -10.98 -21.82
C PRO A 136 -10.04 -12.18 -22.35
N PHE A 137 -9.26 -12.86 -21.50
CA PHE A 137 -8.39 -13.99 -21.87
C PHE A 137 -8.92 -15.36 -21.44
N GLY A 138 -10.06 -15.48 -20.75
CA GLY A 138 -10.65 -16.80 -20.44
C GLY A 138 -10.15 -17.50 -19.18
N GLU A 139 -9.38 -16.84 -18.32
CA GLU A 139 -8.77 -17.47 -17.12
C GLU A 139 -9.79 -17.79 -16.03
N THR A 140 -10.84 -16.99 -15.92
CA THR A 140 -11.95 -17.30 -15.02
C THR A 140 -12.69 -18.55 -15.48
N LEU A 141 -12.82 -18.74 -16.80
CA LEU A 141 -13.41 -19.95 -17.37
C LEU A 141 -12.51 -21.18 -17.16
N ALA A 142 -11.18 -21.01 -17.16
CA ALA A 142 -10.23 -22.09 -16.87
C ALA A 142 -10.26 -22.56 -15.41
N SER A 143 -10.49 -21.64 -14.48
CA SER A 143 -10.60 -21.99 -13.05
C SER A 143 -12.01 -22.42 -12.64
N ARG A 144 -13.06 -21.98 -13.34
CA ARG A 144 -14.47 -22.23 -13.01
C ARG A 144 -15.33 -22.41 -14.28
N PRO A 145 -15.19 -23.53 -15.01
CA PRO A 145 -15.86 -23.72 -16.30
C PRO A 145 -17.39 -23.84 -16.14
N LEU A 146 -18.13 -23.05 -16.92
CA LEU A 146 -19.59 -23.06 -17.00
C LEU A 146 -20.00 -23.08 -18.48
N LEU A 147 -20.73 -24.14 -18.88
CA LEU A 147 -21.23 -24.32 -20.25
C LEU A 147 -22.69 -23.83 -20.35
N GLY A 148 -23.00 -23.03 -21.37
CA GLY A 148 -24.36 -22.52 -21.64
C GLY A 148 -24.78 -21.29 -20.84
N PHE A 149 -25.93 -20.68 -21.15
CA PHE A 149 -26.42 -19.42 -20.57
C PHE A 149 -26.67 -19.51 -19.05
N GLY A 150 -26.21 -18.53 -18.28
CA GLY A 150 -26.37 -18.49 -16.81
C GLY A 150 -26.03 -17.13 -16.20
N THR A 151 -26.04 -17.00 -14.86
CA THR A 151 -25.79 -15.71 -14.17
C THR A 151 -24.33 -15.25 -14.17
N ARG A 152 -23.44 -15.96 -14.89
CA ARG A 152 -21.98 -15.77 -14.93
C ARG A 152 -21.47 -15.88 -16.36
N PRO A 153 -20.22 -15.44 -16.67
CA PRO A 153 -19.65 -15.65 -17.99
C PRO A 153 -19.56 -17.15 -18.29
N CYS A 154 -19.84 -17.52 -19.53
CA CYS A 154 -19.87 -18.90 -19.99
C CYS A 154 -19.32 -19.00 -21.42
N TYR A 155 -19.12 -20.24 -21.88
CA TYR A 155 -18.56 -20.51 -23.20
C TYR A 155 -19.19 -21.73 -23.89
N GLN A 156 -18.95 -21.82 -25.19
CA GLN A 156 -19.20 -23.02 -26.00
C GLN A 156 -17.98 -23.29 -26.90
N GLY A 157 -17.51 -24.54 -26.92
CA GLY A 157 -16.27 -24.96 -27.55
C GLY A 157 -15.38 -25.78 -26.59
N THR A 158 -14.19 -26.17 -27.04
CA THR A 158 -13.20 -26.87 -26.20
C THR A 158 -12.27 -25.84 -25.56
N LEU A 159 -12.21 -25.81 -24.24
CA LEU A 159 -11.30 -24.94 -23.51
C LEU A 159 -9.88 -25.52 -23.51
N ASN A 160 -8.90 -24.73 -23.95
CA ASN A 160 -7.48 -25.07 -23.89
C ASN A 160 -6.78 -24.19 -22.84
N VAL A 161 -6.36 -24.78 -21.72
CA VAL A 161 -5.82 -24.04 -20.56
C VAL A 161 -4.39 -23.54 -20.75
N SER A 162 -3.69 -24.01 -21.78
CA SER A 162 -2.30 -23.64 -22.06
C SER A 162 -2.00 -23.79 -23.56
N SER A 163 -2.73 -23.05 -24.40
CA SER A 163 -2.52 -23.13 -25.85
C SER A 163 -1.13 -22.64 -26.25
N THR A 164 -0.41 -23.41 -27.07
CA THR A 164 0.86 -22.96 -27.66
C THR A 164 0.65 -21.95 -28.78
N ASN A 165 -0.59 -21.80 -29.26
CA ASN A 165 -0.93 -20.86 -30.33
C ASN A 165 -1.24 -19.45 -29.81
N THR A 166 -1.48 -19.30 -28.50
CA THR A 166 -1.80 -17.98 -27.94
C THR A 166 -0.54 -17.09 -27.89
N PRO A 167 -0.63 -15.85 -28.37
CA PRO A 167 0.43 -14.85 -28.25
C PRO A 167 0.54 -14.31 -26.81
N TYR A 168 -0.44 -14.63 -25.95
CA TYR A 168 -0.51 -14.20 -24.56
C TYR A 168 0.00 -15.35 -23.68
N THR A 169 1.29 -15.32 -23.32
CA THR A 169 1.97 -16.41 -22.62
C THR A 169 1.20 -16.87 -21.37
N GLY A 170 0.89 -18.17 -21.30
CA GLY A 170 0.21 -18.78 -20.17
C GLY A 170 -1.29 -18.49 -20.06
N LYS A 171 -1.91 -17.88 -21.09
CA LYS A 171 -3.36 -17.62 -21.11
C LYS A 171 -4.14 -18.74 -21.82
N PRO A 172 -5.36 -19.05 -21.37
CA PRO A 172 -6.21 -20.06 -22.01
C PRO A 172 -6.83 -19.53 -23.31
N SER A 173 -7.40 -20.43 -24.10
CA SER A 173 -8.13 -20.12 -25.34
C SER A 173 -9.32 -21.06 -25.52
N LEU A 174 -10.23 -20.70 -26.44
CA LEU A 174 -11.33 -21.57 -26.84
C LEU A 174 -11.09 -22.08 -28.25
N PHE A 175 -11.01 -23.39 -28.41
CA PHE A 175 -10.75 -24.07 -29.68
C PHE A 175 -11.97 -24.85 -30.16
N SER A 176 -12.16 -24.89 -31.48
CA SER A 176 -13.03 -25.84 -32.15
C SER A 176 -12.35 -26.34 -33.43
N ALA A 177 -12.31 -27.65 -33.62
CA ALA A 177 -11.73 -28.29 -34.81
C ALA A 177 -12.59 -28.06 -36.07
N THR A 178 -13.91 -27.95 -35.90
CA THR A 178 -14.86 -27.65 -36.98
C THR A 178 -16.07 -26.95 -36.37
N GLY A 179 -16.43 -25.77 -36.87
CA GLY A 179 -17.62 -25.03 -36.43
C GLY A 179 -17.32 -23.68 -35.80
N ASN A 180 -17.91 -23.42 -34.63
CA ASN A 180 -17.80 -22.13 -33.94
C ASN A 180 -17.37 -22.28 -32.47
N VAL A 181 -16.80 -21.19 -31.95
CA VAL A 181 -16.51 -20.96 -30.54
C VAL A 181 -17.26 -19.73 -30.06
N GLN A 182 -17.70 -19.74 -28.81
CA GLN A 182 -18.55 -18.69 -28.25
C GLN A 182 -18.08 -18.26 -26.86
N ARG A 183 -18.16 -16.96 -26.63
CA ARG A 183 -18.00 -16.27 -25.35
C ARG A 183 -19.29 -15.55 -25.02
N LEU A 184 -19.83 -15.78 -23.83
CA LEU A 184 -21.10 -15.18 -23.42
C LEU A 184 -20.93 -14.46 -22.08
N ALA A 185 -21.55 -13.28 -21.95
CA ALA A 185 -21.54 -12.49 -20.72
C ALA A 185 -22.94 -11.92 -20.44
N PRO A 186 -23.43 -11.98 -19.19
CA PRO A 186 -24.61 -11.21 -18.77
C PRO A 186 -24.36 -9.70 -18.95
N LEU A 187 -25.33 -8.97 -19.50
CA LEU A 187 -25.23 -7.53 -19.72
C LEU A 187 -24.94 -6.77 -18.41
N ALA A 188 -25.52 -7.25 -17.30
CA ALA A 188 -25.30 -6.71 -15.97
C ALA A 188 -23.82 -6.76 -15.52
N GLN A 189 -23.06 -7.76 -15.99
CA GLN A 189 -21.63 -7.89 -15.69
C GLN A 189 -20.74 -6.96 -16.49
N LEU A 190 -21.21 -6.54 -17.67
CA LEU A 190 -20.58 -5.46 -18.44
C LEU A 190 -20.92 -4.06 -17.85
N GLY A 191 -21.80 -4.01 -16.85
CA GLY A 191 -22.23 -2.76 -16.21
C GLY A 191 -23.02 -1.84 -17.14
N ARG A 192 -23.63 -2.38 -18.19
CA ARG A 192 -24.34 -1.62 -19.22
C ARG A 192 -25.85 -1.79 -19.11
N LYS A 193 -26.59 -0.89 -19.75
CA LYS A 193 -28.06 -0.96 -19.91
C LYS A 193 -28.44 -0.80 -21.38
N ALA A 194 -29.70 -1.10 -21.68
CA ALA A 194 -30.28 -0.84 -23.00
C ALA A 194 -30.20 0.64 -23.38
N GLY A 195 -30.00 0.91 -24.67
CA GLY A 195 -29.83 2.24 -25.25
C GLY A 195 -28.39 2.76 -25.26
N GLU A 196 -27.46 2.14 -24.51
CA GLU A 196 -26.04 2.50 -24.55
C GLU A 196 -25.34 1.92 -25.79
N SER A 197 -24.25 2.57 -26.21
CA SER A 197 -23.47 2.17 -27.39
C SER A 197 -22.11 1.57 -27.00
N VAL A 198 -21.80 0.41 -27.58
CA VAL A 198 -20.60 -0.40 -27.27
C VAL A 198 -19.86 -0.83 -28.53
N ARG A 199 -18.55 -1.02 -28.43
CA ARG A 199 -17.68 -1.59 -29.49
C ARG A 199 -17.00 -2.84 -28.99
N PHE A 200 -16.68 -3.78 -29.89
CA PHE A 200 -15.93 -4.99 -29.56
C PHE A 200 -14.65 -5.07 -30.37
N ALA A 201 -13.61 -5.63 -29.74
CA ALA A 201 -12.41 -6.13 -30.41
C ALA A 201 -12.22 -7.60 -30.05
N VAL A 202 -11.85 -8.44 -31.01
CA VAL A 202 -11.79 -9.89 -30.86
C VAL A 202 -10.55 -10.44 -31.56
N ASP A 203 -9.75 -11.25 -30.85
CA ASP A 203 -8.51 -11.86 -31.35
C ASP A 203 -8.70 -13.36 -31.56
N ILE A 204 -8.54 -13.81 -32.80
CA ILE A 204 -8.84 -15.17 -33.24
C ILE A 204 -7.74 -15.72 -34.14
N LEU A 205 -7.60 -17.05 -34.17
CA LEU A 205 -6.81 -17.79 -35.14
C LEU A 205 -7.73 -18.72 -35.94
N THR A 206 -7.60 -18.71 -37.26
CA THR A 206 -8.27 -19.68 -38.14
C THR A 206 -7.28 -20.40 -39.05
N ALA A 207 -7.57 -21.67 -39.33
CA ALA A 207 -6.76 -22.48 -40.24
C ALA A 207 -6.97 -22.12 -41.72
N LEU A 208 -8.13 -21.56 -42.09
CA LEU A 208 -8.42 -21.06 -43.42
C LEU A 208 -8.85 -19.58 -43.41
N PRO A 209 -8.73 -18.89 -44.56
CA PRO A 209 -9.30 -17.56 -44.78
C PRO A 209 -10.80 -17.47 -44.43
N GLY A 210 -11.25 -16.31 -43.97
CA GLY A 210 -12.69 -15.98 -43.84
C GLY A 210 -13.37 -16.33 -42.50
N PRO A 211 -12.79 -15.99 -41.33
CA PRO A 211 -13.55 -16.07 -40.08
C PRO A 211 -14.78 -15.18 -40.11
N ILE A 212 -15.89 -15.68 -39.56
CA ILE A 212 -17.09 -14.89 -39.30
C ILE A 212 -17.11 -14.54 -37.81
N LEU A 213 -17.09 -13.24 -37.51
CA LEU A 213 -17.38 -12.71 -36.19
C LEU A 213 -18.84 -12.27 -36.12
N SER A 214 -19.55 -12.80 -35.14
CA SER A 214 -20.93 -12.43 -34.85
C SER A 214 -21.07 -11.94 -33.41
N ILE A 215 -21.75 -10.81 -33.21
CA ILE A 215 -22.15 -10.29 -31.90
C ILE A 215 -23.68 -10.40 -31.79
N PHE A 216 -24.18 -11.12 -30.80
CA PHE A 216 -25.61 -11.25 -30.53
C PHE A 216 -25.97 -10.56 -29.21
N PHE A 217 -27.03 -9.75 -29.24
CA PHE A 217 -27.71 -9.29 -28.03
C PHE A 217 -28.94 -10.16 -27.82
N ARG A 218 -29.07 -10.78 -26.64
CA ARG A 218 -30.12 -11.77 -26.35
C ARG A 218 -30.90 -11.41 -25.09
N ASP A 219 -32.16 -11.83 -25.05
CA ASP A 219 -33.01 -11.70 -23.88
C ASP A 219 -32.72 -12.77 -22.80
N ALA A 220 -33.46 -12.74 -21.70
CA ALA A 220 -33.33 -13.69 -20.59
C ALA A 220 -33.58 -15.16 -20.99
N ASN A 221 -34.32 -15.39 -22.08
CA ASN A 221 -34.68 -16.71 -22.62
C ASN A 221 -33.73 -17.15 -23.75
N SER A 222 -32.62 -16.43 -23.95
CA SER A 222 -31.64 -16.66 -25.02
C SER A 222 -32.13 -16.37 -26.44
N ALA A 223 -33.29 -15.72 -26.61
CA ALA A 223 -33.77 -15.29 -27.92
C ALA A 223 -32.91 -14.13 -28.44
N VAL A 224 -32.60 -14.11 -29.75
CA VAL A 224 -31.82 -13.04 -30.38
C VAL A 224 -32.68 -11.79 -30.54
N LEU A 225 -32.25 -10.69 -29.95
CA LEU A 225 -32.87 -9.37 -30.10
C LEU A 225 -32.23 -8.57 -31.24
N SER A 226 -30.90 -8.70 -31.40
CA SER A 226 -30.19 -8.16 -32.56
C SER A 226 -28.88 -8.89 -32.81
N THR A 227 -28.33 -8.71 -34.01
CA THR A 227 -27.07 -9.33 -34.44
C THR A 227 -26.25 -8.37 -35.28
N TYR A 228 -24.94 -8.34 -35.03
CA TYR A 228 -23.95 -7.78 -35.92
C TYR A 228 -23.08 -8.90 -36.47
N ASN A 229 -22.88 -8.94 -37.79
CA ASN A 229 -21.99 -9.88 -38.44
C ASN A 229 -20.92 -9.12 -39.22
N THR A 230 -19.68 -9.54 -39.07
CA THR A 230 -18.58 -9.08 -39.91
C THR A 230 -17.71 -10.25 -40.33
N SER A 231 -17.21 -10.17 -41.55
CA SER A 231 -16.09 -10.98 -42.03
C SER A 231 -14.97 -10.01 -42.36
N ALA A 232 -13.71 -10.39 -42.19
CA ALA A 232 -12.61 -9.56 -42.66
C ALA A 232 -12.78 -9.35 -44.18
N THR A 233 -13.18 -8.14 -44.58
CA THR A 233 -13.51 -7.76 -45.97
C THR A 233 -12.27 -7.58 -46.84
N SER A 234 -11.32 -8.52 -46.76
CA SER A 234 -10.41 -8.77 -47.86
C SER A 234 -10.85 -10.05 -48.55
N SER A 235 -10.84 -10.07 -49.87
CA SER A 235 -11.21 -11.24 -50.68
C SER A 235 -10.31 -12.46 -50.47
N THR A 236 -9.33 -12.38 -49.56
CA THR A 236 -8.55 -13.51 -49.03
C THR A 236 -7.83 -13.08 -47.73
N PRO A 237 -8.45 -13.14 -46.53
CA PRO A 237 -7.71 -12.93 -45.29
C PRO A 237 -6.71 -14.09 -45.13
N PRO A 238 -5.44 -13.87 -44.77
CA PRO A 238 -4.50 -14.98 -44.64
C PRO A 238 -4.99 -15.96 -43.55
N ALA A 239 -4.79 -17.26 -43.78
CA ALA A 239 -4.79 -18.24 -42.69
C ALA A 239 -3.79 -17.73 -41.62
N GLY A 240 -4.23 -17.64 -40.37
CA GLY A 240 -3.43 -16.99 -39.34
C GLY A 240 -4.24 -16.17 -38.34
N ARG A 241 -3.53 -15.49 -37.45
CA ARG A 241 -4.10 -14.69 -36.37
C ARG A 241 -4.71 -13.39 -36.92
N ASN A 242 -5.93 -13.06 -36.48
CA ASN A 242 -6.69 -11.90 -36.89
C ASN A 242 -7.28 -11.16 -35.68
N ILE A 243 -7.15 -9.83 -35.66
CA ILE A 243 -7.82 -8.95 -34.69
C ILE A 243 -8.94 -8.22 -35.42
N ILE A 244 -10.19 -8.48 -35.05
CA ILE A 244 -11.39 -7.93 -35.69
C ILE A 244 -12.10 -6.99 -34.73
N ALA A 245 -12.43 -5.77 -35.20
CA ALA A 245 -13.15 -4.77 -34.42
C ALA A 245 -14.53 -4.45 -35.03
N THR A 246 -15.48 -4.05 -34.19
CA THR A 246 -16.83 -3.64 -34.61
C THR A 246 -16.96 -2.11 -34.70
N PRO A 247 -17.90 -1.58 -35.53
CA PRO A 247 -18.43 -0.25 -35.32
C PRO A 247 -19.18 -0.17 -33.97
N ALA A 248 -19.62 1.03 -33.59
CA ALA A 248 -20.43 1.23 -32.39
C ALA A 248 -21.81 0.57 -32.56
N LEU A 249 -22.19 -0.29 -31.62
CA LEU A 249 -23.42 -1.07 -31.61
C LEU A 249 -24.31 -0.61 -30.44
N VAL A 250 -25.58 -0.31 -30.71
CA VAL A 250 -26.55 0.08 -29.67
C VAL A 250 -27.15 -1.15 -29.02
N ILE A 251 -27.18 -1.18 -27.68
CA ILE A 251 -27.74 -2.29 -26.90
C ILE A 251 -29.29 -2.23 -26.95
N PRO A 252 -29.99 -3.24 -27.50
CA PRO A 252 -31.45 -3.24 -27.57
C PRO A 252 -32.12 -3.32 -26.18
N ALA A 253 -33.35 -2.80 -26.09
CA ALA A 253 -34.22 -2.99 -24.93
C ALA A 253 -34.48 -4.48 -24.67
N GLY A 254 -34.49 -4.89 -23.39
CA GLY A 254 -34.71 -6.29 -22.99
C GLY A 254 -33.48 -7.20 -23.10
N THR A 255 -32.31 -6.66 -23.44
CA THR A 255 -31.07 -7.44 -23.47
C THR A 255 -30.65 -7.89 -22.08
N ASN A 256 -30.44 -9.20 -21.90
CA ASN A 256 -29.87 -9.81 -20.72
C ASN A 256 -28.46 -10.37 -20.96
N PHE A 257 -28.14 -10.77 -22.19
CA PHE A 257 -26.86 -11.40 -22.53
C PHE A 257 -26.25 -10.80 -23.79
N VAL A 258 -24.92 -10.74 -23.80
CA VAL A 258 -24.11 -10.46 -24.98
C VAL A 258 -23.32 -11.72 -25.32
N GLU A 259 -23.41 -12.18 -26.57
CA GLU A 259 -22.64 -13.30 -27.10
C GLU A 259 -21.68 -12.81 -28.18
N VAL A 260 -20.42 -13.21 -28.06
CA VAL A 260 -19.37 -13.06 -29.07
C VAL A 260 -19.07 -14.44 -29.64
N ARG A 261 -19.31 -14.63 -30.94
CA ARG A 261 -19.13 -15.89 -31.64
C ARG A 261 -18.12 -15.74 -32.77
N ALA A 262 -17.14 -16.63 -32.82
CA ALA A 262 -16.22 -16.77 -33.95
C ALA A 262 -16.44 -18.12 -34.65
N ALA A 263 -16.53 -18.13 -35.97
CA ALA A 263 -16.72 -19.34 -36.77
C ALA A 263 -15.67 -19.46 -37.88
N GLY A 264 -15.09 -20.65 -38.04
CA GLY A 264 -13.95 -20.92 -38.93
C GLY A 264 -14.28 -21.32 -40.37
N ALA A 265 -15.46 -20.98 -40.90
CA ALA A 265 -15.90 -21.34 -42.26
C ALA A 265 -15.68 -22.83 -42.65
N GLY A 266 -15.91 -23.76 -41.72
CA GLY A 266 -15.70 -25.20 -41.93
C GLY A 266 -14.30 -25.71 -41.57
N SER A 267 -13.42 -24.84 -41.08
CA SER A 267 -12.09 -25.17 -40.55
C SER A 267 -11.99 -24.91 -39.04
N SER A 268 -10.82 -25.18 -38.46
CA SER A 268 -10.60 -24.93 -37.04
C SER A 268 -10.56 -23.44 -36.73
N VAL A 269 -11.18 -23.06 -35.62
CA VAL A 269 -11.16 -21.71 -35.07
C VAL A 269 -10.71 -21.75 -33.62
N GLU A 270 -9.84 -20.81 -33.26
CA GLU A 270 -9.39 -20.59 -31.90
C GLU A 270 -9.62 -19.13 -31.52
N LEU A 271 -10.25 -18.89 -30.38
CA LEU A 271 -10.53 -17.56 -29.84
C LEU A 271 -9.60 -17.30 -28.65
N PHE A 272 -8.74 -16.30 -28.80
CA PHE A 272 -7.72 -15.95 -27.80
C PHE A 272 -8.21 -14.87 -26.84
N ALA A 273 -8.85 -13.83 -27.35
CA ALA A 273 -9.27 -12.71 -26.52
C ALA A 273 -10.54 -12.00 -27.02
N VAL A 274 -11.30 -11.44 -26.06
CA VAL A 274 -12.47 -10.58 -26.31
C VAL A 274 -12.34 -9.31 -25.47
N ALA A 275 -12.50 -8.16 -26.11
CA ALA A 275 -12.59 -6.87 -25.46
C ALA A 275 -13.86 -6.11 -25.91
N CYS A 276 -14.41 -5.31 -25.01
CA CYS A 276 -15.59 -4.47 -25.25
C CYS A 276 -15.34 -3.08 -24.68
N GLY A 277 -15.79 -2.00 -25.31
CA GLY A 277 -15.58 -0.63 -24.84
C GLY A 277 -16.80 0.25 -25.03
N VAL A 278 -16.90 1.33 -24.27
CA VAL A 278 -18.01 2.30 -24.33
C VAL A 278 -17.68 3.44 -25.30
N GLY A 279 -18.66 3.86 -26.12
CA GLY A 279 -18.52 5.04 -26.97
C GLY A 279 -17.69 4.81 -28.24
N ALA A 280 -16.95 5.85 -28.66
CA ALA A 280 -16.28 5.88 -29.97
C ALA A 280 -14.85 5.30 -29.98
N GLY A 281 -14.19 5.19 -28.82
CA GLY A 281 -12.83 4.67 -28.69
C GLY A 281 -12.77 3.15 -28.87
N MET A 282 -11.66 2.63 -29.41
CA MET A 282 -11.45 1.19 -29.58
C MET A 282 -11.02 0.54 -28.26
N PRO A 283 -11.59 -0.63 -27.89
CA PRO A 283 -11.19 -1.35 -26.69
C PRO A 283 -9.88 -2.14 -26.91
N GLU A 284 -9.01 -2.15 -25.89
CA GLU A 284 -7.76 -2.92 -25.88
C GLU A 284 -7.94 -4.31 -25.24
N PHE A 285 -7.16 -5.31 -25.66
CA PHE A 285 -7.03 -6.59 -24.95
C PHE A 285 -6.17 -6.44 -23.68
N ALA A 286 -6.64 -5.61 -22.77
CA ALA A 286 -6.15 -5.55 -21.40
C ALA A 286 -7.20 -6.19 -20.50
N TYR A 287 -6.80 -6.65 -19.31
CA TYR A 287 -7.80 -6.86 -18.27
C TYR A 287 -8.61 -5.58 -18.15
N PRO A 288 -9.94 -5.68 -17.97
CA PRO A 288 -10.64 -4.57 -17.36
C PRO A 288 -9.84 -4.25 -16.11
N PRO A 289 -9.28 -3.05 -15.98
CA PRO A 289 -8.69 -2.63 -14.74
C PRO A 289 -9.75 -2.88 -13.70
N ALA A 290 -9.41 -3.70 -12.71
CA ALA A 290 -10.14 -3.89 -11.48
C ALA A 290 -11.62 -3.44 -11.54
N SER A 291 -12.43 -4.24 -12.26
CA SER A 291 -13.88 -4.06 -12.54
C SER A 291 -14.31 -3.07 -13.64
N ALA A 292 -14.91 -3.65 -14.69
CA ALA A 292 -15.69 -2.96 -15.72
C ALA A 292 -16.98 -2.23 -15.22
N ARG A 293 -17.21 -2.16 -13.90
CA ARG A 293 -18.28 -1.37 -13.30
C ARG A 293 -17.79 -0.03 -12.73
N TYR A 294 -16.47 0.23 -12.66
CA TYR A 294 -15.91 1.42 -12.02
C TYR A 294 -14.91 2.20 -12.89
N GLU A 295 -14.93 2.02 -14.20
CA GLU A 295 -13.86 2.49 -15.10
C GLU A 295 -14.15 3.79 -15.86
N ASN A 296 -15.30 4.41 -15.66
CA ASN A 296 -15.37 5.87 -15.77
C ASN A 296 -14.87 6.55 -14.48
N PHE A 297 -14.35 5.79 -13.51
CA PHE A 297 -14.01 6.29 -12.18
C PHE A 297 -12.59 5.96 -11.72
N THR A 298 -11.60 5.93 -12.63
CA THR A 298 -10.20 5.96 -12.21
C THR A 298 -9.37 6.93 -13.05
N THR A 299 -9.26 8.16 -12.56
CA THR A 299 -7.95 8.79 -12.30
C THR A 299 -8.20 9.90 -11.27
N THR A 300 -7.92 9.63 -9.99
CA THR A 300 -7.12 10.47 -9.04
C THR A 300 -7.51 10.41 -7.56
N GLN A 301 -8.56 9.72 -7.11
CA GLN A 301 -8.85 9.67 -5.65
C GLN A 301 -9.30 8.29 -5.17
N LYS A 302 -8.71 7.83 -4.06
CA LYS A 302 -9.15 6.62 -3.33
C LYS A 302 -10.28 6.98 -2.37
N ASN A 303 -11.32 6.14 -2.32
CA ASN A 303 -12.42 6.16 -1.38
C ASN A 303 -11.84 5.63 -0.07
N LEU A 304 -12.01 6.39 1.00
CA LEU A 304 -11.45 6.13 2.32
C LEU A 304 -12.55 5.63 3.26
N TRP A 305 -13.74 5.28 2.74
CA TRP A 305 -14.84 4.73 3.53
C TRP A 305 -14.78 3.19 3.57
N PRO A 306 -14.51 2.56 4.73
CA PRO A 306 -14.12 1.13 4.84
C PRO A 306 -15.19 0.05 4.55
N ASP A 307 -16.41 0.44 4.16
CA ASP A 307 -17.43 -0.50 3.65
C ASP A 307 -18.52 0.33 2.93
N PRO A 308 -18.28 0.73 1.68
CA PRO A 308 -19.16 1.65 0.97
C PRO A 308 -20.50 1.01 0.57
N LEU A 309 -20.60 -0.33 0.60
CA LEU A 309 -21.76 -1.11 0.12
C LEU A 309 -22.31 -2.13 1.15
N LEU A 310 -21.97 -1.98 2.43
CA LEU A 310 -22.47 -2.79 3.56
C LEU A 310 -22.22 -4.29 3.40
N ARG A 311 -21.10 -4.67 2.78
CA ARG A 311 -20.71 -6.08 2.56
C ARG A 311 -20.34 -6.79 3.84
N GLN A 312 -19.61 -6.11 4.73
CA GLN A 312 -19.19 -6.69 6.00
C GLN A 312 -20.42 -6.94 6.89
N HIS A 313 -21.40 -6.04 6.83
CA HIS A 313 -22.68 -6.21 7.48
C HIS A 313 -23.50 -7.40 6.94
N GLN A 314 -23.38 -7.75 5.65
CA GLN A 314 -23.99 -8.97 5.10
C GLN A 314 -23.36 -10.25 5.66
N ALA A 315 -22.07 -10.19 6.00
CA ALA A 315 -21.34 -11.29 6.63
C ALA A 315 -21.53 -11.37 8.16
N GLY A 316 -22.43 -10.56 8.73
CA GLY A 316 -22.69 -10.52 10.18
C GLY A 316 -21.61 -9.78 10.99
N ILE A 317 -20.67 -9.12 10.32
CA ILE A 317 -19.65 -8.30 10.96
C ILE A 317 -20.31 -6.95 11.28
N GLN A 318 -20.48 -6.65 12.57
CA GLN A 318 -20.97 -5.34 13.00
C GLN A 318 -19.88 -4.29 12.79
N PHE A 319 -20.29 -3.05 12.51
CA PHE A 319 -19.35 -1.96 12.23
C PHE A 319 -18.38 -1.76 13.41
N HIS A 320 -17.09 -1.99 13.15
CA HIS A 320 -15.97 -1.77 14.07
C HIS A 320 -15.24 -0.47 13.65
N ASP A 321 -14.58 0.22 14.58
CA ASP A 321 -13.66 1.35 14.36
C ASP A 321 -14.23 2.79 14.36
N GLY A 322 -15.40 3.07 14.94
CA GLY A 322 -15.94 4.44 15.01
C GLY A 322 -16.55 4.95 13.70
N TRP A 323 -16.80 4.02 12.76
CA TRP A 323 -17.45 4.25 11.48
C TRP A 323 -18.87 3.73 11.53
N GLY A 324 -19.86 4.56 11.19
CA GLY A 324 -21.27 4.13 11.22
C GLY A 324 -22.21 5.21 11.74
N PHE A 325 -23.48 4.85 11.93
CA PHE A 325 -24.48 5.81 12.43
C PHE A 325 -24.18 6.20 13.87
N ALA A 326 -24.13 7.50 14.13
CA ALA A 326 -24.12 7.99 15.49
C ALA A 326 -25.54 7.89 16.07
N GLN A 327 -25.66 7.31 17.26
CA GLN A 327 -26.92 7.30 17.99
C GLN A 327 -27.20 8.71 18.52
N ILE A 328 -28.29 9.33 18.05
CA ILE A 328 -28.76 10.63 18.53
C ILE A 328 -29.90 10.38 19.51
N ALA A 329 -29.87 11.06 20.66
CA ALA A 329 -30.93 10.94 21.67
C ALA A 329 -32.30 11.31 21.06
N GLY A 330 -33.29 10.41 21.20
CA GLY A 330 -34.63 10.60 20.66
C GLY A 330 -34.79 10.27 19.17
N VAL A 331 -33.75 9.81 18.48
CA VAL A 331 -33.83 9.36 17.07
C VAL A 331 -33.58 7.86 16.97
N THR A 332 -34.49 7.15 16.29
CA THR A 332 -34.35 5.71 16.02
C THR A 332 -33.18 5.44 15.07
N VAL A 333 -32.38 4.42 15.37
CA VAL A 333 -31.25 4.01 14.53
C VAL A 333 -31.75 3.54 13.16
N PRO A 334 -31.11 3.94 12.04
CA PRO A 334 -31.48 3.46 10.71
C PRO A 334 -31.43 1.93 10.59
N GLY A 335 -32.42 1.37 9.89
CA GLY A 335 -32.52 -0.06 9.66
C GLY A 335 -31.73 -0.50 8.43
N VAL A 336 -31.23 -1.74 8.43
CA VAL A 336 -30.61 -2.34 7.25
C VAL A 336 -31.66 -3.11 6.46
N VAL A 337 -31.77 -2.82 5.17
CA VAL A 337 -32.68 -3.50 4.24
C VAL A 337 -31.85 -4.35 3.30
N ALA A 338 -32.08 -5.66 3.32
CA ALA A 338 -31.41 -6.57 2.41
C ALA A 338 -31.92 -6.39 0.98
N LYS A 339 -31.00 -6.23 0.03
CA LYS A 339 -31.27 -6.32 -1.42
C LYS A 339 -32.45 -5.46 -1.88
N SER A 340 -32.46 -4.18 -1.48
CA SER A 340 -33.52 -3.26 -1.89
C SER A 340 -33.52 -3.08 -3.41
N ASN A 341 -34.70 -3.20 -4.03
CA ASN A 341 -34.88 -2.94 -5.47
C ASN A 341 -34.65 -1.45 -5.84
N ASN A 342 -34.62 -0.56 -4.86
CA ASN A 342 -34.30 0.85 -5.06
C ASN A 342 -32.79 1.09 -5.19
N SER A 343 -31.98 0.08 -4.85
CA SER A 343 -30.53 0.12 -5.00
C SER A 343 -30.13 -0.25 -6.43
N PRO A 344 -29.17 0.46 -7.04
CA PRO A 344 -28.52 -0.01 -8.27
C PRO A 344 -27.60 -1.23 -8.01
N PHE A 345 -27.46 -1.64 -6.74
CA PHE A 345 -26.69 -2.79 -6.28
C PHE A 345 -27.64 -3.88 -5.74
N PRO A 346 -28.24 -4.71 -6.62
CA PRO A 346 -29.35 -5.60 -6.25
C PRO A 346 -28.97 -6.70 -5.25
N ASP A 347 -27.68 -7.00 -5.11
CA ASP A 347 -27.17 -7.98 -4.13
C ASP A 347 -26.60 -7.35 -2.86
N LYS A 348 -26.68 -6.02 -2.72
CA LYS A 348 -26.14 -5.30 -1.56
C LYS A 348 -27.26 -4.85 -0.63
N ASN A 349 -26.91 -4.79 0.65
CA ASN A 349 -27.80 -4.19 1.63
C ASN A 349 -27.79 -2.67 1.44
N VAL A 350 -28.89 -2.03 1.81
CA VAL A 350 -28.98 -0.56 1.91
C VAL A 350 -29.33 -0.17 3.34
N ILE A 351 -29.04 1.06 3.71
CA ILE A 351 -29.56 1.61 4.97
C ILE A 351 -30.84 2.39 4.67
N ARG A 352 -31.89 2.13 5.44
CA ARG A 352 -33.15 2.88 5.39
C ARG A 352 -33.29 3.76 6.64
N LEU A 353 -33.50 5.04 6.43
CA LEU A 353 -33.82 5.98 7.51
C LEU A 353 -35.28 5.76 7.96
N PRO A 354 -35.58 5.79 9.27
CA PRO A 354 -36.94 5.56 9.77
C PRO A 354 -37.88 6.73 9.41
N THR A 355 -39.14 6.42 9.07
CA THR A 355 -40.19 7.44 8.88
C THR A 355 -40.42 8.24 10.16
N GLY A 356 -40.65 9.54 10.04
CA GLY A 356 -40.84 10.45 11.18
C GLY A 356 -39.54 10.86 11.86
N ALA A 357 -38.40 10.31 11.46
CA ALA A 357 -37.11 10.70 12.02
C ALA A 357 -36.67 12.06 11.47
N GLY A 358 -36.11 12.90 12.35
CA GLY A 358 -35.51 14.18 12.01
C GLY A 358 -34.10 13.97 11.47
N GLN A 359 -33.12 13.98 12.37
CA GLN A 359 -31.70 14.04 12.04
C GLN A 359 -31.00 12.68 12.10
N HIS A 360 -30.11 12.38 11.15
CA HIS A 360 -29.24 11.20 11.20
C HIS A 360 -27.78 11.53 10.92
N ASP A 361 -26.88 10.96 11.72
CA ASP A 361 -25.44 11.25 11.64
C ASP A 361 -24.67 9.98 11.28
N MET A 362 -23.66 10.10 10.41
CA MET A 362 -22.70 9.06 10.08
C MET A 362 -21.29 9.54 10.38
N ASN A 363 -20.54 8.80 11.21
CA ASN A 363 -19.19 9.16 11.61
C ASN A 363 -18.13 8.46 10.74
N ILE A 364 -17.01 9.16 10.56
CA ILE A 364 -15.79 8.76 9.85
C ILE A 364 -14.59 9.12 10.73
N ASP A 365 -13.75 8.18 11.11
CA ASP A 365 -12.53 8.48 11.88
C ASP A 365 -11.51 9.25 11.01
N ALA A 366 -11.10 10.41 11.50
CA ALA A 366 -10.19 11.31 10.77
C ALA A 366 -8.75 10.78 10.71
N ARG A 367 -8.35 9.90 11.65
CA ARG A 367 -6.98 9.37 11.77
C ARG A 367 -6.54 8.56 10.56
N ARG A 368 -7.49 8.04 9.77
CA ARG A 368 -7.22 7.23 8.57
C ARG A 368 -7.16 8.04 7.27
N LEU A 369 -7.44 9.35 7.32
CA LEU A 369 -7.64 10.16 6.12
C LEU A 369 -6.38 10.88 5.61
N GLY A 370 -5.26 10.84 6.34
CA GLY A 370 -3.99 11.44 5.91
C GLY A 370 -4.07 12.95 5.63
N LEU A 371 -4.84 13.69 6.45
CA LEU A 371 -5.16 15.10 6.25
C LEU A 371 -3.92 16.00 6.29
N ARG A 372 -3.97 17.10 5.53
CA ARG A 372 -3.03 18.22 5.56
C ARG A 372 -3.78 19.54 5.71
N LEU A 373 -3.09 20.60 6.14
CA LEU A 373 -3.68 21.94 6.13
C LEU A 373 -4.13 22.31 4.72
N GLY A 374 -5.38 22.76 4.58
CA GLY A 374 -6.00 23.08 3.30
C GLY A 374 -6.58 21.88 2.54
N SER A 375 -6.45 20.64 3.05
CA SER A 375 -7.07 19.47 2.43
C SER A 375 -8.58 19.64 2.31
N LYS A 376 -9.14 19.41 1.12
CA LYS A 376 -10.58 19.30 0.91
C LYS A 376 -11.02 17.86 1.12
N VAL A 377 -11.83 17.60 2.14
CA VAL A 377 -12.43 16.28 2.40
C VAL A 377 -13.83 16.27 1.81
N THR A 378 -14.08 15.37 0.87
CA THR A 378 -15.37 15.26 0.17
C THR A 378 -16.04 13.93 0.46
N PHE A 379 -17.31 13.99 0.82
CA PHE A 379 -18.17 12.86 1.09
C PHE A 379 -19.18 12.73 -0.03
N VAL A 380 -19.35 11.50 -0.52
CA VAL A 380 -20.28 11.18 -1.59
C VAL A 380 -21.26 10.13 -1.08
N LEU A 381 -22.55 10.29 -1.37
CA LEU A 381 -23.60 9.36 -0.98
C LEU A 381 -24.50 9.08 -2.19
N ALA A 382 -24.79 7.80 -2.46
CA ALA A 382 -25.87 7.43 -3.36
C ALA A 382 -27.13 7.23 -2.52
N VAL A 383 -28.13 8.09 -2.71
CA VAL A 383 -29.34 8.14 -1.89
C VAL A 383 -30.56 8.01 -2.78
N TYR A 384 -31.40 7.02 -2.49
CA TYR A 384 -32.75 6.93 -3.03
C TYR A 384 -33.70 7.72 -2.14
N ALA A 385 -34.38 8.71 -2.72
CA ALA A 385 -35.33 9.55 -2.00
C ALA A 385 -36.42 10.10 -2.93
N ALA A 386 -37.58 10.41 -2.36
CA ALA A 386 -38.70 11.07 -3.04
C ALA A 386 -39.01 12.47 -2.46
N GLN A 387 -38.19 12.93 -1.52
CA GLN A 387 -38.32 14.20 -0.81
C GLN A 387 -36.95 14.87 -0.74
N SER A 388 -36.91 16.19 -0.53
CA SER A 388 -35.65 16.91 -0.34
C SER A 388 -34.90 16.46 0.91
N ILE A 389 -33.56 16.50 0.85
CA ILE A 389 -32.69 16.11 1.96
C ILE A 389 -31.64 17.20 2.20
N ASN A 390 -31.48 17.61 3.45
CA ASN A 390 -30.39 18.47 3.89
C ASN A 390 -29.14 17.66 4.26
N VAL A 391 -27.96 18.09 3.82
CA VAL A 391 -26.68 17.47 4.20
C VAL A 391 -25.69 18.50 4.74
N SER A 392 -25.04 18.17 5.84
CA SER A 392 -23.89 18.91 6.41
C SER A 392 -22.79 17.97 6.88
N ILE A 393 -21.58 18.47 6.97
CA ILE A 393 -20.40 17.77 7.50
C ILE A 393 -19.81 18.59 8.64
N PHE A 394 -19.59 17.95 9.78
CA PHE A 394 -18.92 18.53 10.94
C PHE A 394 -17.59 17.81 11.19
N GLY A 395 -16.49 18.54 11.37
CA GLY A 395 -15.32 18.03 12.07
C GLY A 395 -15.60 18.03 13.57
N ARG A 396 -15.40 16.90 14.25
CA ARG A 396 -15.61 16.76 15.70
C ARG A 396 -14.36 16.32 16.42
N ASP A 397 -14.15 16.88 17.61
CA ASP A 397 -13.10 16.45 18.53
C ASP A 397 -13.47 15.17 19.30
N ALA A 398 -12.61 14.76 20.24
CA ALA A 398 -12.83 13.57 21.07
C ALA A 398 -14.06 13.67 21.98
N ALA A 399 -14.46 14.89 22.38
CA ALA A 399 -15.63 15.15 23.22
C ALA A 399 -16.92 15.31 22.40
N GLY A 400 -16.82 15.32 21.06
CA GLY A 400 -17.93 15.51 20.13
C GLY A 400 -18.26 16.98 19.86
N ALA A 401 -17.44 17.93 20.32
CA ALA A 401 -17.61 19.34 20.02
C ALA A 401 -17.27 19.62 18.54
N VAL A 402 -17.97 20.58 17.92
CA VAL A 402 -17.72 20.97 16.52
C VAL A 402 -16.46 21.82 16.46
N VAL A 403 -15.48 21.36 15.70
CA VAL A 403 -14.22 22.07 15.42
C VAL A 403 -14.13 22.58 13.99
N GLY A 404 -15.10 22.23 13.14
CA GLY A 404 -15.29 22.79 11.81
C GLY A 404 -16.62 22.33 11.18
N ASP A 405 -17.17 23.12 10.26
CA ASP A 405 -18.45 22.83 9.60
C ASP A 405 -18.41 23.27 8.12
N SER A 406 -19.07 22.48 7.27
CA SER A 406 -19.28 22.76 5.84
C SER A 406 -20.56 23.55 5.55
N GLY A 407 -21.42 23.75 6.55
CA GLY A 407 -22.75 24.34 6.40
C GLY A 407 -23.77 23.38 5.76
N SER A 408 -25.05 23.59 6.08
CA SER A 408 -26.15 22.78 5.58
C SER A 408 -26.53 23.16 4.14
N VAL A 409 -26.68 22.16 3.27
CA VAL A 409 -27.15 22.34 1.87
C VAL A 409 -28.35 21.44 1.63
N SER A 410 -29.40 21.98 1.00
CA SER A 410 -30.60 21.24 0.60
C SER A 410 -30.42 20.68 -0.81
N TYR A 411 -30.66 19.37 -0.97
CA TYR A 411 -30.73 18.71 -2.26
C TYR A 411 -32.20 18.50 -2.64
N THR A 412 -32.61 19.04 -3.78
CA THR A 412 -33.98 19.01 -4.30
C THR A 412 -34.01 18.36 -5.68
N TRP A 413 -35.09 17.64 -5.99
CA TRP A 413 -35.21 16.88 -7.24
C TRP A 413 -36.62 16.95 -7.85
N ALA A 414 -36.74 16.64 -9.13
CA ALA A 414 -38.02 16.61 -9.84
C ALA A 414 -38.96 15.53 -9.27
N SER A 415 -40.29 15.72 -9.39
CA SER A 415 -41.29 14.88 -8.73
C SER A 415 -41.15 13.39 -9.07
N GLY A 416 -40.88 12.57 -8.05
CA GLY A 416 -40.80 11.10 -8.17
C GLY A 416 -39.66 10.51 -7.35
N ALA A 417 -39.80 9.26 -6.93
CA ALA A 417 -38.76 8.55 -6.20
C ALA A 417 -37.65 8.11 -7.16
N ALA A 418 -36.42 8.54 -6.92
CA ALA A 418 -35.27 8.17 -7.74
C ALA A 418 -33.97 8.14 -6.93
N LEU A 419 -32.95 7.53 -7.54
CA LEU A 419 -31.59 7.47 -7.00
C LEU A 419 -30.82 8.73 -7.39
N TYR A 420 -30.20 9.36 -6.40
CA TYR A 420 -29.40 10.56 -6.57
C TYR A 420 -28.02 10.40 -5.95
N GLU A 421 -27.04 11.09 -6.53
CA GLU A 421 -25.71 11.21 -5.95
C GLU A 421 -25.60 12.57 -5.25
N ILE A 422 -25.18 12.56 -3.99
CA ILE A 422 -24.99 13.74 -3.14
C ILE A 422 -23.51 13.89 -2.87
N ARG A 423 -22.98 15.10 -3.06
CA ARG A 423 -21.55 15.43 -2.85
C ARG A 423 -21.41 16.63 -1.94
N LYS A 424 -20.72 16.47 -0.81
CA LYS A 424 -20.48 17.58 0.12
C LYS A 424 -19.03 17.56 0.58
N SER A 425 -18.41 18.74 0.68
CA SER A 425 -17.01 18.87 1.09
C SER A 425 -16.85 19.79 2.29
N ILE A 426 -15.78 19.56 3.05
CA ILE A 426 -15.26 20.43 4.12
C ILE A 426 -13.76 20.65 3.88
N THR A 427 -13.28 21.88 4.05
CA THR A 427 -11.86 22.21 3.96
C THR A 427 -11.22 22.14 5.34
N VAL A 428 -10.09 21.46 5.47
CA VAL A 428 -9.35 21.30 6.73
C VAL A 428 -8.56 22.56 7.02
N ASP A 429 -8.88 23.22 8.12
CA ASP A 429 -8.10 24.30 8.70
C ASP A 429 -7.13 23.77 9.77
N GLN A 430 -6.35 24.67 10.37
CA GLN A 430 -5.34 24.29 11.37
C GLN A 430 -5.97 23.72 12.65
N VAL A 431 -7.11 24.27 13.09
CA VAL A 431 -7.80 23.80 14.30
C VAL A 431 -8.29 22.37 14.11
N MET A 432 -8.89 22.08 12.94
CA MET A 432 -9.28 20.72 12.58
C MET A 432 -8.07 19.79 12.51
N LEU A 433 -6.97 20.19 11.85
CA LEU A 433 -5.78 19.34 11.74
C LEU A 433 -5.24 18.92 13.11
N ASP A 434 -5.31 19.80 14.11
CA ASP A 434 -4.76 19.55 15.44
C ASP A 434 -5.72 18.75 16.35
N THR A 435 -7.04 18.89 16.15
CA THR A 435 -8.03 18.44 17.14
C THR A 435 -9.05 17.44 16.62
N VAL A 436 -9.30 17.38 15.30
CA VAL A 436 -10.35 16.54 14.71
C VAL A 436 -10.08 15.06 14.97
N LYS A 437 -11.08 14.35 15.48
CA LYS A 437 -11.05 12.90 15.70
C LYS A 437 -11.94 12.16 14.72
N PHE A 438 -13.06 12.76 14.33
CA PHE A 438 -13.92 12.19 13.32
C PHE A 438 -14.66 13.28 12.56
N PHE A 439 -14.98 12.99 11.31
CA PHE A 439 -15.96 13.75 10.55
C PHE A 439 -17.33 13.11 10.73
N GLN A 440 -18.34 13.94 10.93
CA GLN A 440 -19.72 13.53 11.02
C GLN A 440 -20.51 14.09 9.83
N VAL A 441 -21.03 13.19 9.00
CA VAL A 441 -21.95 13.51 7.91
C VAL A 441 -23.36 13.44 8.44
N ARG A 442 -24.03 14.58 8.50
CA ARG A 442 -25.42 14.71 8.92
C ARG A 442 -26.35 14.73 7.72
N LEU A 443 -27.35 13.87 7.76
CA LEU A 443 -28.50 13.82 6.88
C LEU A 443 -29.71 14.39 7.60
N LEU A 444 -30.56 15.11 6.88
CA LEU A 444 -31.83 15.66 7.35
C LEU A 444 -31.67 16.60 8.55
N ASN A 445 -30.84 17.63 8.40
CA ASN A 445 -30.67 18.67 9.41
C ASN A 445 -31.98 19.46 9.63
N GLY A 446 -32.78 19.05 10.62
CA GLY A 446 -34.07 19.64 10.97
C GLY A 446 -35.25 19.23 10.07
N GLN A 447 -35.04 18.34 9.10
CA GLN A 447 -36.08 17.83 8.19
C GLN A 447 -36.58 16.46 8.63
N THR A 448 -37.86 16.15 8.43
CA THR A 448 -38.42 14.85 8.80
C THR A 448 -38.51 13.91 7.60
N VAL A 449 -38.20 12.62 7.78
CA VAL A 449 -38.49 11.57 6.79
C VAL A 449 -40.00 11.38 6.67
N GLY A 450 -40.55 11.64 5.50
CA GLY A 450 -41.97 11.42 5.17
C GLY A 450 -42.33 9.94 5.03
N PRO A 451 -43.54 9.62 4.51
CA PRO A 451 -44.01 8.25 4.36
C PRO A 451 -43.22 7.43 3.33
N THR A 452 -42.43 8.08 2.48
CA THR A 452 -41.57 7.43 1.47
C THR A 452 -40.17 7.24 2.05
N PRO A 453 -39.56 6.04 1.93
CA PRO A 453 -38.28 5.77 2.56
C PRO A 453 -37.14 6.57 1.92
N VAL A 454 -36.23 7.06 2.77
CA VAL A 454 -34.90 7.53 2.34
C VAL A 454 -33.92 6.37 2.54
N GLU A 455 -33.28 5.94 1.46
CA GLU A 455 -32.32 4.83 1.48
C GLU A 455 -30.94 5.27 1.03
N ILE A 456 -29.92 4.94 1.82
CA ILE A 456 -28.51 5.15 1.47
C ILE A 456 -28.03 3.85 0.83
N CYS A 457 -27.81 3.90 -0.47
CA CYS A 457 -27.45 2.76 -1.30
C CYS A 457 -25.93 2.56 -1.41
N ALA A 458 -25.15 3.64 -1.30
CA ALA A 458 -23.70 3.61 -1.24
C ALA A 458 -23.13 4.87 -0.57
N ARG A 459 -21.88 4.81 -0.10
CA ARG A 459 -21.19 5.91 0.59
C ARG A 459 -19.70 5.96 0.26
N GLY A 460 -19.09 7.15 0.34
CA GLY A 460 -17.65 7.32 0.13
C GLY A 460 -17.08 8.59 0.75
N CYS A 461 -15.77 8.60 0.96
CA CYS A 461 -14.99 9.68 1.55
C CYS A 461 -13.67 9.86 0.78
N PHE A 462 -13.29 11.08 0.44
CA PHE A 462 -12.16 11.36 -0.45
C PHE A 462 -11.42 12.61 0.04
N VAL A 463 -10.11 12.68 -0.18
CA VAL A 463 -9.28 13.83 0.18
C VAL A 463 -8.58 14.38 -1.08
N GLY A 464 -8.73 15.69 -1.34
CA GLY A 464 -8.12 16.41 -2.46
C GLY A 464 -9.12 17.19 -3.32
N ASP A 465 -8.62 17.83 -4.38
CA ASP A 465 -9.37 18.83 -5.17
C ASP A 465 -10.04 18.30 -6.44
N THR A 466 -9.83 17.03 -6.80
CA THR A 466 -10.46 16.41 -7.99
C THR A 466 -11.86 15.88 -7.67
N GLU A 467 -12.70 15.69 -8.70
CA GLU A 467 -14.07 15.18 -8.55
C GLU A 467 -14.09 13.73 -8.02
N PRO A 468 -14.61 13.48 -6.79
CA PRO A 468 -14.61 12.16 -6.17
C PRO A 468 -15.68 11.25 -6.78
N LEU A 469 -15.49 9.93 -6.76
CA LEU A 469 -16.39 9.00 -7.46
C LEU A 469 -16.64 7.78 -6.57
N LEU A 470 -17.91 7.44 -6.32
CA LEU A 470 -18.27 6.30 -5.48
C LEU A 470 -17.79 5.00 -6.12
N PHE A 471 -16.77 4.38 -5.52
CA PHE A 471 -16.29 3.07 -5.93
C PHE A 471 -16.31 2.08 -4.76
N ASP A 472 -16.37 0.80 -5.13
CA ASP A 472 -16.34 -0.32 -4.20
C ASP A 472 -14.90 -0.58 -3.74
N ASP A 473 -14.56 -0.08 -2.56
CA ASP A 473 -13.16 -0.02 -2.08
C ASP A 473 -12.52 -1.38 -1.82
N CYS A 474 -13.29 -2.47 -1.69
CA CYS A 474 -12.63 -3.75 -1.54
C CYS A 474 -12.03 -4.30 -2.85
N TYR A 475 -11.88 -3.60 -3.99
CA TYR A 475 -11.05 -4.20 -5.04
C TYR A 475 -9.56 -3.92 -4.87
N GLU A 476 -9.14 -2.77 -4.34
CA GLU A 476 -7.73 -2.56 -3.98
C GLU A 476 -7.44 -3.10 -2.59
N ASP A 477 -8.43 -3.21 -1.68
CA ASP A 477 -8.30 -3.95 -0.43
C ASP A 477 -8.55 -5.45 -0.59
N ASP A 478 -9.29 -5.96 -1.59
CA ASP A 478 -9.27 -7.39 -1.93
C ASP A 478 -8.05 -7.68 -2.81
N ILE A 479 -7.56 -6.81 -3.69
CA ILE A 479 -6.24 -7.02 -4.34
C ILE A 479 -5.11 -6.82 -3.36
N ARG A 480 -5.16 -5.93 -2.37
CA ARG A 480 -4.20 -5.86 -1.25
C ARG A 480 -4.55 -6.83 -0.14
N ALA A 481 -5.71 -7.45 -0.05
CA ALA A 481 -5.98 -8.64 0.75
C ALA A 481 -5.94 -9.90 -0.11
N ILE A 482 -5.44 -9.83 -1.33
CA ILE A 482 -5.03 -10.95 -2.20
C ILE A 482 -3.53 -10.83 -2.47
N GLU A 483 -2.94 -9.63 -2.42
CA GLU A 483 -1.51 -9.29 -2.48
C GLU A 483 -0.91 -9.19 -1.06
N ALA A 484 -1.62 -8.64 -0.07
CA ALA A 484 -1.30 -8.77 1.36
C ALA A 484 -2.09 -9.89 2.07
N ALA A 485 -2.97 -10.65 1.39
CA ALA A 485 -3.09 -12.08 1.74
C ALA A 485 -2.06 -12.96 1.02
N ARG A 486 -1.41 -12.47 -0.06
CA ARG A 486 -0.16 -13.09 -0.54
C ARG A 486 1.03 -12.78 0.37
N TYR A 487 0.95 -11.73 1.19
CA TYR A 487 1.99 -11.39 2.16
C TYR A 487 1.43 -11.32 3.58
N ALA A 488 1.38 -12.46 4.28
CA ALA A 488 1.33 -12.46 5.75
C ALA A 488 2.54 -11.81 6.41
N THR A 489 3.46 -11.22 5.63
CA THR A 489 4.67 -10.60 6.12
C THR A 489 5.09 -9.49 5.17
N PHE A 490 5.37 -8.29 5.67
CA PHE A 490 5.95 -7.21 4.88
C PHE A 490 6.85 -6.33 5.74
N GLY A 491 7.62 -5.45 5.08
CA GLY A 491 8.49 -4.50 5.76
C GLY A 491 9.76 -5.15 6.33
N GLU A 492 10.12 -6.36 5.90
CA GLU A 492 11.35 -7.03 6.32
C GLU A 492 12.60 -6.23 5.93
N ASN A 493 12.50 -5.41 4.88
CA ASN A 493 13.52 -4.47 4.44
C ASN A 493 13.68 -3.25 5.38
N THR A 494 12.79 -3.07 6.36
CA THR A 494 12.95 -2.04 7.40
C THR A 494 13.83 -2.52 8.55
N LEU A 495 14.14 -3.83 8.64
CA LEU A 495 15.00 -4.42 9.69
C LEU A 495 16.49 -4.25 9.36
N ARG A 496 16.91 -3.02 9.07
CA ARG A 496 18.21 -2.72 8.47
C ARG A 496 19.35 -2.84 9.47
N GLU A 497 19.15 -2.33 10.68
CA GLU A 497 20.16 -2.40 11.75
C GLU A 497 20.40 -3.86 12.14
N THR A 498 19.34 -4.64 12.24
CA THR A 498 19.37 -6.06 12.56
C THR A 498 20.16 -6.84 11.52
N LYS A 499 19.79 -6.69 10.23
CA LYS A 499 20.44 -7.41 9.12
C LYS A 499 21.89 -7.00 8.95
N GLN A 500 22.20 -5.71 9.08
CA GLN A 500 23.57 -5.21 9.03
C GLN A 500 24.43 -5.83 10.14
N ARG A 501 23.92 -5.90 11.37
CA ARG A 501 24.67 -6.45 12.50
C ARG A 501 24.90 -7.94 12.38
N LEU A 502 23.87 -8.71 12.01
CA LEU A 502 24.00 -10.14 11.74
C LEU A 502 25.06 -10.40 10.67
N THR A 503 24.98 -9.67 9.57
CA THR A 503 25.96 -9.74 8.47
C THR A 503 27.37 -9.40 8.96
N ALA A 504 27.53 -8.34 9.75
CA ALA A 504 28.81 -7.94 10.32
C ALA A 504 29.39 -9.01 11.26
N MET A 505 28.54 -9.68 12.05
CA MET A 505 28.95 -10.78 12.92
C MET A 505 29.38 -12.00 12.10
N MET A 506 28.69 -12.33 11.01
CA MET A 506 29.08 -13.41 10.09
C MET A 506 30.44 -13.16 9.42
N PHE A 507 30.73 -11.91 9.07
CA PHE A 507 32.03 -11.52 8.50
C PHE A 507 33.13 -11.28 9.55
N GLY A 508 32.85 -11.48 10.83
CA GLY A 508 33.84 -11.27 11.90
C GLY A 508 34.28 -9.81 12.06
N SER A 509 33.37 -8.86 11.84
CA SER A 509 33.65 -7.42 11.97
C SER A 509 34.22 -7.07 13.35
N ALA A 510 35.32 -6.30 13.35
CA ALA A 510 35.94 -5.82 14.59
C ALA A 510 35.12 -4.74 15.31
N VAL A 511 34.16 -4.11 14.61
CA VAL A 511 33.34 -2.98 15.11
C VAL A 511 32.03 -3.47 15.72
N THR A 512 31.32 -4.35 15.02
CA THR A 512 30.03 -4.89 15.49
C THR A 512 30.26 -6.16 16.30
N LYS A 513 30.24 -6.03 17.62
CA LYS A 513 30.47 -7.14 18.55
C LYS A 513 29.20 -7.80 19.07
N GLN A 514 28.06 -7.12 18.99
CA GLN A 514 26.79 -7.62 19.50
C GLN A 514 25.60 -7.28 18.60
N LEU A 515 24.65 -8.20 18.61
CA LEU A 515 23.25 -7.95 18.33
C LEU A 515 22.49 -8.01 19.66
N ILE A 516 21.62 -7.05 19.92
CA ILE A 516 20.76 -7.02 21.11
C ILE A 516 19.31 -6.99 20.64
N THR A 517 18.48 -7.93 21.06
CA THR A 517 17.06 -7.96 20.70
C THR A 517 16.19 -7.92 21.96
N ALA A 518 15.04 -7.27 21.89
CA ALA A 518 14.05 -7.26 22.95
C ALA A 518 12.69 -7.68 22.41
N HIS A 519 12.00 -8.57 23.12
CA HIS A 519 10.77 -9.18 22.66
C HIS A 519 9.66 -8.88 23.66
N ILE A 520 8.84 -7.88 23.35
CA ILE A 520 7.65 -7.50 24.11
C ILE A 520 6.54 -8.53 23.84
N GLY A 521 5.87 -9.00 24.90
CA GLY A 521 4.66 -9.79 24.71
C GLY A 521 3.95 -10.21 25.98
N ASP A 522 3.07 -11.19 25.82
CA ASP A 522 2.22 -11.71 26.88
C ASP A 522 2.65 -13.12 27.34
N SER A 523 1.71 -14.03 27.58
CA SER A 523 1.97 -15.42 28.00
C SER A 523 2.74 -16.23 26.95
N TYR A 524 2.62 -15.91 25.66
CA TYR A 524 3.41 -16.52 24.58
C TYR A 524 4.90 -16.27 24.77
N THR A 525 5.24 -15.03 25.08
CA THR A 525 6.61 -14.54 25.26
C THR A 525 7.10 -14.80 26.69
N HIS A 526 6.21 -14.85 27.68
CA HIS A 526 6.58 -15.05 29.09
C HIS A 526 7.17 -16.43 29.37
N LEU A 527 6.56 -17.52 28.92
CA LEU A 527 7.09 -18.87 29.18
C LEU A 527 8.23 -19.17 28.18
N PRO A 528 9.50 -19.33 28.62
CA PRO A 528 10.65 -19.32 27.72
C PRO A 528 10.63 -20.42 26.66
N VAL A 529 10.25 -21.63 27.09
CA VAL A 529 10.17 -22.83 26.25
C VAL A 529 9.14 -22.72 25.12
N ARG A 530 8.27 -21.71 25.13
CA ARG A 530 7.27 -21.53 24.08
C ARG A 530 7.84 -21.07 22.77
N TRP A 531 8.88 -20.24 22.72
CA TRP A 531 9.51 -19.88 21.44
C TRP A 531 10.82 -19.13 21.63
N ILE A 532 10.92 -18.28 22.66
CA ILE A 532 12.11 -17.45 22.88
C ILE A 532 13.34 -18.27 23.22
N GLN A 533 13.22 -19.32 24.02
CA GLN A 533 14.35 -20.15 24.38
C GLN A 533 14.94 -20.89 23.17
N PRO A 534 14.17 -21.63 22.35
CA PRO A 534 14.73 -22.26 21.15
C PRO A 534 15.28 -21.23 20.16
N PHE A 535 14.60 -20.08 19.99
CA PHE A 535 15.10 -18.96 19.18
C PHE A 535 16.45 -18.44 19.68
N ALA A 536 16.55 -18.10 20.97
CA ALA A 536 17.78 -17.57 21.58
C ALA A 536 18.91 -18.60 21.53
N THR A 537 18.62 -19.87 21.80
CA THR A 537 19.60 -20.96 21.75
C THR A 537 20.21 -21.10 20.35
N TYR A 538 19.37 -21.09 19.31
CA TYR A 538 19.84 -21.13 17.93
C TYR A 538 20.70 -19.92 17.58
N MET A 539 20.22 -18.72 17.86
CA MET A 539 20.92 -17.50 17.48
C MET A 539 22.24 -17.31 18.25
N GLN A 540 22.26 -17.63 19.55
CA GLN A 540 23.48 -17.60 20.36
C GLN A 540 24.48 -18.67 19.94
N GLY A 541 24.00 -19.86 19.53
CA GLY A 541 24.86 -20.89 18.95
C GLY A 541 25.50 -20.45 17.62
N LYS A 542 24.74 -19.74 16.78
CA LYS A 542 25.18 -19.32 15.44
C LYS A 542 26.03 -18.04 15.44
N TYR A 543 25.63 -17.04 16.22
CA TYR A 543 26.25 -15.70 16.24
C TYR A 543 27.07 -15.43 17.50
N GLY A 544 27.24 -16.44 18.36
CA GLY A 544 27.93 -16.31 19.64
C GLY A 544 27.00 -15.88 20.78
N ASP A 545 27.33 -16.32 21.98
CA ASP A 545 26.53 -16.11 23.19
C ASP A 545 26.78 -14.72 23.80
N GLY A 546 25.80 -13.82 23.70
CA GLY A 546 25.80 -12.47 24.28
C GLY A 546 25.45 -12.41 25.77
N GLY A 547 25.24 -13.56 26.42
CA GLY A 547 24.84 -13.70 27.81
C GLY A 547 23.32 -13.84 28.01
N PRO A 548 22.87 -14.05 29.26
CA PRO A 548 21.46 -14.30 29.57
C PRO A 548 20.51 -13.13 29.26
N GLY A 549 21.02 -11.89 29.19
CA GLY A 549 20.19 -10.71 28.95
C GLY A 549 19.34 -10.33 30.16
N TRP A 550 18.10 -9.95 29.90
CA TRP A 550 17.19 -9.43 30.93
C TRP A 550 16.73 -10.56 31.86
N VAL A 551 16.71 -10.33 33.17
CA VAL A 551 16.12 -11.23 34.18
C VAL A 551 15.25 -10.37 35.07
N GLY A 552 13.95 -10.41 34.85
CA GLY A 552 12.95 -9.65 35.57
C GLY A 552 12.55 -10.28 36.89
N PHE A 553 12.15 -9.46 37.86
CA PHE A 553 11.88 -9.92 39.22
C PHE A 553 10.38 -10.02 39.57
N GLY A 554 9.50 -9.35 38.83
CA GLY A 554 8.07 -9.47 39.08
C GLY A 554 7.53 -10.84 38.67
N ASN A 555 6.46 -11.24 39.34
CA ASN A 555 5.81 -12.55 39.23
C ASN A 555 4.30 -12.39 39.45
N PRO A 556 3.46 -13.23 38.80
CA PRO A 556 2.01 -13.09 38.87
C PRO A 556 1.43 -13.47 40.24
N ASP A 557 2.09 -14.32 41.05
CA ASP A 557 1.69 -14.72 42.42
C ASP A 557 2.89 -15.27 43.24
N SER A 558 2.71 -15.50 44.55
CA SER A 558 3.71 -15.96 45.54
C SER A 558 4.39 -17.30 45.26
N GLY A 559 3.94 -18.04 44.23
CA GLY A 559 4.55 -19.27 43.74
C GLY A 559 5.80 -19.00 42.90
N SER A 560 6.96 -19.36 43.42
CA SER A 560 8.33 -19.13 42.91
C SER A 560 8.71 -19.86 41.60
N GLY A 561 7.76 -20.16 40.70
CA GLY A 561 8.02 -21.06 39.57
C GLY A 561 8.72 -20.44 38.36
N ASN A 562 8.23 -19.29 37.86
CA ASN A 562 8.64 -18.77 36.55
C ASN A 562 9.19 -17.35 36.67
N ILE A 563 10.47 -17.18 36.33
CA ILE A 563 11.15 -15.89 36.31
C ILE A 563 10.64 -15.08 35.11
N ASN A 564 10.18 -13.86 35.35
CA ASN A 564 9.94 -12.95 34.25
C ASN A 564 11.29 -12.62 33.57
N GLY A 565 11.31 -12.51 32.24
CA GLY A 565 12.53 -12.16 31.51
C GLY A 565 13.65 -13.19 31.26
N GLN A 566 13.72 -14.34 31.93
CA GLN A 566 14.78 -15.33 31.67
C GLN A 566 14.56 -16.18 30.41
N ASN A 567 15.49 -16.21 29.45
CA ASN A 567 15.52 -17.21 28.35
C ASN A 567 16.49 -18.39 28.60
N TRP A 568 17.26 -18.34 29.68
CA TRP A 568 18.44 -19.19 29.93
C TRP A 568 18.17 -20.27 30.98
N MET A 569 18.04 -21.55 30.62
CA MET A 569 17.55 -22.63 31.52
C MET A 569 18.27 -22.77 32.87
N GLY A 570 19.52 -22.32 33.01
CA GLY A 570 20.30 -22.45 34.24
C GLY A 570 19.96 -21.47 35.36
N LEU A 571 19.12 -20.45 35.12
CA LEU A 571 18.79 -19.44 36.13
C LEU A 571 17.56 -19.81 36.96
N SER A 572 17.57 -19.45 38.24
CA SER A 572 16.39 -19.53 39.12
C SER A 572 16.36 -18.35 40.09
N ILE A 573 15.19 -18.03 40.64
CA ILE A 573 15.04 -17.01 41.68
C ILE A 573 14.68 -17.68 42.99
N THR A 574 15.36 -17.29 44.07
CA THR A 574 15.00 -17.67 45.45
C THR A 574 14.73 -16.42 46.27
N LYS A 575 13.71 -16.45 47.11
CA LYS A 575 13.30 -15.32 47.95
C LYS A 575 13.29 -15.75 49.41
N VAL A 576 13.81 -14.90 50.28
CA VAL A 576 13.71 -14.99 51.74
C VAL A 576 13.00 -13.73 52.24
N GLY A 577 12.10 -13.88 53.19
CA GLY A 577 11.28 -12.77 53.69
C GLY A 577 10.20 -12.33 52.70
N THR A 578 9.53 -11.23 53.02
CA THR A 578 8.37 -10.75 52.26
C THR A 578 8.81 -9.83 51.12
N TRP A 579 8.38 -10.17 49.90
CA TRP A 579 8.54 -9.35 48.70
C TRP A 579 7.19 -9.15 48.03
N THR A 580 6.77 -7.90 47.88
CA THR A 580 5.53 -7.54 47.18
C THR A 580 5.80 -7.40 45.69
N SER A 581 5.03 -8.09 44.85
CA SER A 581 5.13 -8.02 43.39
C SER A 581 4.10 -7.04 42.83
N ILE A 582 4.51 -6.21 41.86
CA ILE A 582 3.60 -5.48 40.97
C ILE A 582 3.80 -6.08 39.58
N TYR A 583 2.74 -6.65 39.02
CA TYR A 583 2.80 -7.43 37.78
C TYR A 583 1.96 -6.79 36.68
N ALA A 584 2.51 -6.68 35.47
CA ALA A 584 1.89 -6.03 34.30
C ALA A 584 1.40 -4.59 34.54
N ALA A 585 1.99 -3.90 35.52
CA ALA A 585 1.54 -2.59 35.99
C ALA A 585 2.69 -1.71 36.55
N ALA A 586 3.94 -2.17 36.44
CA ALA A 586 5.11 -1.42 36.87
C ALA A 586 5.89 -0.89 35.66
N PRO A 587 6.68 0.19 35.79
CA PRO A 587 7.40 0.78 34.66
C PRO A 587 8.78 0.12 34.39
N GLY A 588 9.00 -1.12 34.84
CA GLY A 588 10.20 -1.89 34.48
C GLY A 588 10.14 -2.34 33.01
N PRO A 589 11.28 -2.68 32.36
CA PRO A 589 11.29 -3.11 30.95
C PRO A 589 10.27 -4.20 30.58
N ASP A 590 10.03 -5.16 31.48
CA ASP A 590 9.05 -6.24 31.34
C ASP A 590 7.71 -5.96 32.02
N ILE A 591 7.45 -4.69 32.32
CA ILE A 591 6.29 -4.11 33.00
C ILE A 591 6.00 -4.64 34.41
N CYS A 592 7.05 -5.10 35.09
CA CYS A 592 6.96 -5.81 36.36
C CYS A 592 8.00 -5.30 37.39
N SER A 593 7.72 -5.43 38.68
CA SER A 593 8.66 -5.09 39.76
C SER A 593 8.40 -5.91 41.02
N VAL A 594 9.39 -5.93 41.92
CA VAL A 594 9.22 -6.38 43.31
C VAL A 594 9.71 -5.33 44.28
N SER A 595 9.14 -5.27 45.47
CA SER A 595 9.60 -4.39 46.52
C SER A 595 9.60 -5.03 47.89
N SER A 596 10.54 -4.63 48.73
CA SER A 596 10.56 -4.97 50.16
C SER A 596 11.13 -3.82 50.98
N SER A 597 10.63 -3.66 52.19
CA SER A 597 11.18 -2.78 53.23
C SER A 597 11.85 -3.54 54.36
N ASP A 598 11.83 -4.87 54.32
CA ASP A 598 12.43 -5.74 55.31
C ASP A 598 13.93 -5.93 55.00
N THR A 599 14.79 -5.38 55.85
CA THR A 599 16.25 -5.46 55.68
C THR A 599 16.82 -6.87 55.88
N ALA A 600 16.03 -7.81 56.42
CA ALA A 600 16.37 -9.23 56.48
C ALA A 600 15.92 -10.00 55.23
N ALA A 601 15.05 -9.43 54.39
CA ALA A 601 14.59 -10.07 53.18
C ALA A 601 15.73 -10.17 52.14
N GLN A 602 15.80 -11.28 51.44
CA GLN A 602 16.79 -11.50 50.38
C GLN A 602 16.10 -11.91 49.08
N TYR A 603 16.60 -11.38 47.98
CA TYR A 603 16.22 -11.75 46.64
C TYR A 603 17.45 -12.28 45.91
N ARG A 604 17.44 -13.55 45.52
CA ARG A 604 18.59 -14.24 44.97
C ARG A 604 18.35 -14.65 43.53
N VAL A 605 19.26 -14.29 42.63
CA VAL A 605 19.36 -14.83 41.28
C VAL A 605 20.43 -15.90 41.28
N ASN A 606 20.04 -17.14 41.00
CA ASN A 606 20.91 -18.30 41.01
C ASN A 606 21.46 -18.60 39.61
N GLY A 607 22.68 -19.12 39.54
CA GLY A 607 23.22 -19.76 38.34
C GLY A 607 23.72 -18.80 37.25
N LEU A 608 24.13 -17.57 37.61
CA LEU A 608 24.73 -16.67 36.64
C LEU A 608 26.01 -17.31 36.08
N PRO A 609 26.15 -17.41 34.73
CA PRO A 609 27.25 -18.14 34.12
C PRO A 609 28.58 -17.41 34.30
N GLU A 610 29.68 -18.13 34.09
CA GLU A 610 31.01 -17.51 33.98
C GLU A 610 31.16 -16.70 32.68
N GLY A 611 32.19 -15.85 32.64
CA GLY A 611 32.52 -15.05 31.46
C GLY A 611 31.59 -13.86 31.20
N LEU A 612 30.75 -13.49 32.17
CA LEU A 612 29.98 -12.25 32.12
C LEU A 612 30.94 -11.05 32.17
N SER A 613 30.74 -10.08 31.28
CA SER A 613 31.49 -8.81 31.27
C SER A 613 30.84 -7.74 32.13
N ALA A 614 29.53 -7.83 32.35
CA ALA A 614 28.77 -6.90 33.18
C ALA A 614 27.47 -7.55 33.69
N VAL A 615 27.05 -7.15 34.88
CA VAL A 615 25.69 -7.33 35.38
C VAL A 615 25.17 -5.98 35.83
N ARG A 616 24.05 -5.53 35.26
CA ARG A 616 23.44 -4.24 35.60
C ARG A 616 22.13 -4.44 36.34
N LEU A 617 22.00 -3.89 37.54
CA LEU A 617 20.78 -3.90 38.34
C LEU A 617 19.88 -2.72 37.96
N TYR A 618 18.60 -3.01 37.72
CA TYR A 618 17.56 -2.03 37.46
C TYR A 618 16.68 -1.87 38.69
N THR A 619 16.67 -0.68 39.27
CA THR A 619 15.94 -0.33 40.50
C THR A 619 15.33 1.05 40.37
N LEU A 620 14.30 1.38 41.15
CA LEU A 620 13.76 2.74 41.17
C LEU A 620 14.76 3.67 41.87
N SER A 621 15.13 4.80 41.25
CA SER A 621 16.18 5.69 41.74
C SER A 621 15.81 6.41 43.05
N ALA A 622 14.51 6.58 43.32
CA ALA A 622 13.99 7.13 44.56
C ALA A 622 13.71 6.05 45.62
N SER A 623 13.95 4.77 45.32
CA SER A 623 13.88 3.73 46.34
C SER A 623 14.99 3.90 47.35
N ALA A 624 14.71 3.50 48.58
CA ALA A 624 15.71 3.52 49.62
C ALA A 624 16.83 2.50 49.32
N ALA A 625 17.98 2.62 50.00
CA ALA A 625 19.24 2.04 49.50
C ALA A 625 19.21 0.50 49.37
N VAL A 626 19.76 -0.03 48.27
CA VAL A 626 19.88 -1.47 47.99
C VAL A 626 21.30 -1.94 48.27
N GLU A 627 21.45 -3.14 48.83
CA GLU A 627 22.75 -3.82 48.94
C GLU A 627 22.75 -5.12 48.13
N TYR A 628 23.92 -5.49 47.61
CA TYR A 628 24.13 -6.73 46.88
C TYR A 628 25.34 -7.52 47.40
N SER A 629 25.32 -8.83 47.17
CA SER A 629 26.42 -9.75 47.45
C SER A 629 26.57 -10.76 46.32
N THR A 630 27.82 -11.14 46.04
CA THR A 630 28.18 -12.18 45.05
C THR A 630 28.95 -13.35 45.68
N ASP A 631 29.14 -13.33 47.00
CA ASP A 631 29.97 -14.25 47.78
C ASP A 631 29.16 -15.01 48.85
N GLY A 632 27.87 -15.24 48.61
CA GLY A 632 27.02 -15.98 49.53
C GLY A 632 26.46 -15.16 50.69
N GLY A 633 26.50 -13.83 50.60
CA GLY A 633 26.10 -12.93 51.68
C GLY A 633 27.19 -12.68 52.72
N ALA A 634 28.43 -13.10 52.47
CA ALA A 634 29.57 -12.84 53.35
C ALA A 634 29.95 -11.35 53.34
N THR A 635 29.92 -10.71 52.16
CA THR A 635 30.16 -9.27 51.98
C THR A 635 28.98 -8.61 51.29
N TRP A 636 28.49 -7.49 51.85
CA TRP A 636 27.40 -6.70 51.27
C TRP A 636 27.92 -5.34 50.81
N VAL A 637 27.64 -5.01 49.55
CA VAL A 637 28.06 -3.77 48.90
C VAL A 637 26.82 -2.92 48.61
N ALA A 638 26.85 -1.65 49.00
CA ALA A 638 25.77 -0.71 48.66
C ALA A 638 25.78 -0.41 47.16
N ALA A 639 24.61 -0.52 46.52
CA ALA A 639 24.43 -0.08 45.15
C ALA A 639 24.45 1.46 45.12
N ASP A 640 25.29 2.04 44.26
CA ASP A 640 25.33 3.49 44.08
C ASP A 640 24.18 3.93 43.17
N LEU A 641 23.22 4.68 43.73
CA LEU A 641 22.03 5.19 43.05
C LEU A 641 22.12 6.70 42.75
N SER A 642 23.24 7.35 43.08
CA SER A 642 23.36 8.81 43.13
C SER A 642 23.30 9.51 41.77
N SER A 643 23.49 8.78 40.67
CA SER A 643 23.73 9.33 39.33
C SER A 643 22.55 9.24 38.36
N VAL A 644 21.37 8.74 38.78
CA VAL A 644 20.26 8.45 37.85
C VAL A 644 18.89 8.89 38.40
N SER A 645 18.04 9.46 37.55
CA SER A 645 16.63 9.79 37.86
C SER A 645 15.67 8.84 37.13
N GLY A 646 14.73 8.21 37.84
CA GLY A 646 13.78 7.25 37.25
C GLY A 646 14.21 5.81 37.53
N VAL A 647 14.56 5.03 36.49
CA VAL A 647 15.19 3.72 36.68
C VAL A 647 16.70 3.92 36.85
N ALA A 648 17.23 3.60 38.03
CA ALA A 648 18.65 3.55 38.27
C ALA A 648 19.22 2.23 37.74
N VAL A 649 20.27 2.34 36.93
CA VAL A 649 20.99 1.21 36.34
C VAL A 649 22.39 1.15 36.95
N VAL A 650 22.61 0.20 37.86
CA VAL A 650 23.86 0.08 38.62
C VAL A 650 24.67 -1.09 38.10
N THR A 651 25.91 -0.85 37.68
CA THR A 651 26.83 -1.93 37.32
C THR A 651 27.37 -2.60 38.58
N LEU A 652 27.18 -3.92 38.68
CA LEU A 652 27.61 -4.72 39.81
C LEU A 652 29.00 -5.32 39.58
N THR A 653 29.69 -5.66 40.66
CA THR A 653 30.93 -6.43 40.60
C THR A 653 30.63 -7.83 40.07
N VAL A 654 31.40 -8.28 39.06
CA VAL A 654 31.22 -9.58 38.40
C VAL A 654 32.38 -10.51 38.76
N PRO A 655 32.12 -11.63 39.46
CA PRO A 655 33.11 -12.69 39.67
C PRO A 655 33.59 -13.34 38.36
N ALA A 656 34.84 -13.84 38.35
CA ALA A 656 35.41 -14.52 37.18
C ALA A 656 34.75 -15.87 36.86
N LYS A 657 34.20 -16.53 37.88
CA LYS A 657 33.48 -17.82 37.77
C LYS A 657 31.98 -17.61 37.89
N GLY A 658 31.20 -18.62 37.52
CA GLY A 658 29.76 -18.62 37.73
C GLY A 658 29.41 -18.41 39.22
N PHE A 659 28.35 -17.63 39.47
CA PHE A 659 28.01 -17.14 40.80
C PHE A 659 26.50 -17.00 40.99
N ASN A 660 26.08 -16.67 42.20
CA ASN A 660 24.71 -16.23 42.47
C ASN A 660 24.76 -14.79 42.96
N LEU A 661 23.72 -14.02 42.67
CA LEU A 661 23.57 -12.64 43.09
C LEU A 661 22.51 -12.56 44.19
N TRP A 662 22.86 -12.03 45.35
CA TRP A 662 21.93 -11.70 46.42
C TRP A 662 21.68 -10.19 46.44
N LEU A 663 20.43 -9.82 46.68
CA LEU A 663 19.96 -8.44 46.79
C LEU A 663 19.12 -8.32 48.08
N ARG A 664 19.24 -7.20 48.79
CA ARG A 664 18.39 -6.90 49.95
C ARG A 664 18.16 -5.40 50.15
N PRO A 665 17.11 -5.01 50.88
CA PRO A 665 16.98 -3.65 51.38
C PRO A 665 18.05 -3.31 52.41
N LYS A 666 18.71 -2.16 52.27
CA LYS A 666 19.61 -1.59 53.29
C LYS A 666 18.85 -0.67 54.23
N THR A 667 18.05 0.23 53.66
CA THR A 667 17.14 1.12 54.37
C THR A 667 15.87 1.31 53.52
N GLY A 668 14.76 1.69 54.15
CA GLY A 668 13.46 1.99 53.52
C GLY A 668 12.95 0.95 52.52
N THR A 669 12.05 1.34 51.62
CA THR A 669 11.49 0.44 50.60
C THR A 669 12.36 0.41 49.35
N CYS A 670 12.91 -0.76 49.06
CA CYS A 670 13.66 -1.06 47.84
C CYS A 670 12.74 -1.62 46.76
N THR A 671 12.68 -1.00 45.59
CA THR A 671 11.90 -1.47 44.43
C THR A 671 12.83 -1.90 43.30
N LEU A 672 12.86 -3.19 43.03
CA LEU A 672 13.73 -3.83 42.05
C LEU A 672 12.91 -4.27 40.82
N TYR A 673 13.43 -3.98 39.62
CA TYR A 673 12.78 -4.38 38.36
C TYR A 673 13.39 -5.68 37.81
N GLY A 674 14.73 -5.77 37.81
CA GLY A 674 15.45 -6.91 37.25
C GLY A 674 16.93 -6.63 37.09
N ILE A 675 17.65 -7.54 36.43
CA ILE A 675 19.04 -7.35 36.01
C ILE A 675 19.19 -7.55 34.50
N ASP A 676 20.26 -6.99 33.94
CA ASP A 676 20.76 -7.30 32.61
C ASP A 676 22.16 -7.92 32.72
N ALA A 677 22.27 -9.22 32.43
CA ALA A 677 23.50 -10.00 32.50
C ALA A 677 24.11 -10.17 31.09
N GLN A 678 25.36 -9.73 30.94
CA GLN A 678 25.97 -9.50 29.62
C GLN A 678 27.29 -10.25 29.47
N LYS A 679 27.54 -10.79 28.28
CA LYS A 679 28.88 -11.07 27.77
C LYS A 679 29.33 -9.94 26.84
N ALA A 680 30.60 -9.90 26.47
CA ALA A 680 31.18 -8.79 25.69
C ALA A 680 30.84 -8.84 24.18
N THR A 681 30.53 -10.02 23.65
CA THR A 681 30.28 -10.29 22.23
C THR A 681 29.12 -11.26 22.06
N GLY A 682 28.50 -11.32 20.89
CA GLY A 682 27.44 -12.29 20.58
C GLY A 682 26.03 -11.70 20.58
N HIS A 683 25.01 -12.55 20.48
CA HIS A 683 23.61 -12.17 20.51
C HIS A 683 23.06 -12.20 21.93
N ARG A 684 22.59 -11.05 22.42
CA ARG A 684 21.89 -10.91 23.70
C ARG A 684 20.39 -10.75 23.45
N VAL A 685 19.58 -11.63 24.04
CA VAL A 685 18.13 -11.69 23.82
C VAL A 685 17.40 -11.33 25.12
N HIS A 686 16.62 -10.24 25.10
CA HIS A 686 15.79 -9.81 26.22
C HIS A 686 14.35 -10.29 26.01
N LYS A 687 13.86 -11.15 26.91
CA LYS A 687 12.45 -11.55 26.97
C LYS A 687 11.71 -10.52 27.81
N LEU A 688 10.78 -9.76 27.23
CA LEU A 688 9.99 -8.75 27.95
C LEU A 688 8.52 -9.17 27.92
N GLY A 689 8.20 -10.32 28.49
CA GLY A 689 6.86 -10.92 28.40
C GLY A 689 6.14 -10.98 29.73
N ALA A 690 4.96 -10.38 29.90
CA ALA A 690 4.17 -10.49 31.12
C ALA A 690 2.90 -11.30 30.86
N THR A 691 2.74 -12.46 31.53
CA THR A 691 1.60 -13.34 31.28
C THR A 691 0.26 -12.66 31.60
N GLY A 692 -0.74 -12.85 30.75
CA GLY A 692 -2.04 -12.20 30.92
C GLY A 692 -2.06 -10.69 30.62
N SER A 693 -0.93 -10.07 30.25
CA SER A 693 -0.90 -8.65 29.92
C SER A 693 -1.63 -8.33 28.61
N SER A 694 -2.27 -7.16 28.55
CA SER A 694 -2.92 -6.61 27.36
C SER A 694 -2.09 -5.50 26.72
N ALA A 695 -2.39 -5.14 25.47
CA ALA A 695 -1.77 -3.98 24.83
C ALA A 695 -2.06 -2.67 25.57
N ALA A 696 -3.21 -2.54 26.24
CA ALA A 696 -3.53 -1.36 27.05
C ALA A 696 -2.55 -1.17 28.22
N GLN A 697 -2.19 -2.26 28.91
CA GLN A 697 -1.22 -2.22 30.00
C GLN A 697 0.17 -1.85 29.49
N TRP A 698 0.61 -2.46 28.39
CA TRP A 698 1.88 -2.10 27.73
C TRP A 698 1.90 -0.63 27.26
N ALA A 699 0.84 -0.16 26.60
CA ALA A 699 0.74 1.24 26.18
C ALA A 699 0.83 2.21 27.35
N THR A 700 0.21 1.87 28.49
CA THR A 700 0.29 2.67 29.72
C THR A 700 1.71 2.73 30.27
N GLN A 701 2.37 1.59 30.43
CA GLN A 701 3.70 1.55 31.05
C GLN A 701 4.80 2.11 30.14
N THR A 702 4.73 1.83 28.84
CA THR A 702 5.72 2.33 27.84
C THR A 702 5.71 3.85 27.72
N ALA A 703 4.61 4.52 28.07
CA ALA A 703 4.52 5.97 28.05
C ALA A 703 5.36 6.65 29.15
N THR A 704 5.68 5.92 30.23
CA THR A 704 6.42 6.45 31.37
C THR A 704 7.89 6.73 31.03
N THR A 705 8.44 7.81 31.60
CA THR A 705 9.87 8.15 31.46
C THR A 705 10.77 7.02 31.98
N THR A 706 10.36 6.39 33.09
CA THR A 706 11.08 5.28 33.72
C THR A 706 11.23 4.08 32.77
N TRP A 707 10.14 3.68 32.09
CA TRP A 707 10.21 2.57 31.15
C TRP A 707 11.10 2.88 29.95
N LYS A 708 10.97 4.08 29.37
CA LYS A 708 11.80 4.53 28.24
C LYS A 708 13.29 4.54 28.59
N ALA A 709 13.65 5.05 29.77
CA ALA A 709 15.02 5.02 30.28
C ALA A 709 15.53 3.58 30.47
N GLY A 710 14.68 2.68 30.96
CA GLY A 710 15.01 1.26 31.12
C GLY A 710 15.27 0.56 29.79
N LEU A 711 14.40 0.77 28.81
CA LEU A 711 14.58 0.22 27.48
C LEU A 711 15.83 0.81 26.79
N ALA A 712 16.06 2.12 26.90
CA ALA A 712 17.25 2.78 26.38
C ALA A 712 18.54 2.20 26.99
N ALA A 713 18.53 1.89 28.30
CA ALA A 713 19.67 1.26 28.96
C ALA A 713 19.93 -0.17 28.48
N LEU A 714 18.89 -0.96 28.17
CA LEU A 714 19.06 -2.30 27.56
C LEU A 714 19.69 -2.21 26.16
N ALA A 715 19.43 -1.11 25.45
CA ALA A 715 19.94 -0.78 24.13
C ALA A 715 19.69 -1.86 23.04
N PRO A 716 18.47 -2.43 22.91
CA PRO A 716 18.16 -3.34 21.83
C PRO A 716 18.26 -2.66 20.46
N ASN A 717 18.78 -3.40 19.49
CA ASN A 717 18.82 -3.06 18.07
C ASN A 717 17.51 -3.44 17.36
N LEU A 718 16.75 -4.37 17.94
CA LEU A 718 15.44 -4.80 17.46
C LEU A 718 14.49 -4.94 18.64
N VAL A 719 13.29 -4.37 18.50
CA VAL A 719 12.17 -4.60 19.41
C VAL A 719 11.05 -5.31 18.67
N SER A 720 10.75 -6.56 19.04
CA SER A 720 9.56 -7.24 18.54
C SER A 720 8.39 -7.07 19.50
N ILE A 721 7.17 -6.99 18.98
CA ILE A 721 5.94 -6.88 19.77
C ILE A 721 4.97 -7.98 19.33
N MET A 722 4.58 -8.84 20.27
CA MET A 722 3.59 -9.89 20.07
C MET A 722 2.58 -9.90 21.21
N LEU A 723 1.39 -9.35 20.94
CA LEU A 723 0.28 -9.17 21.87
C LEU A 723 -1.03 -9.59 21.17
N ALA A 724 -2.19 -9.20 21.68
CA ALA A 724 -3.54 -9.50 21.17
C ALA A 724 -4.24 -10.72 21.77
N THR A 725 -3.53 -11.70 22.34
CA THR A 725 -4.18 -12.91 22.90
C THR A 725 -5.11 -12.57 24.06
N ASN A 726 -4.66 -11.72 24.99
CA ASN A 726 -5.50 -11.28 26.12
C ASN A 726 -6.47 -10.19 25.71
N ASP A 727 -6.10 -9.32 24.77
CA ASP A 727 -6.99 -8.31 24.19
C ASP A 727 -8.20 -8.96 23.51
N GLN A 728 -7.97 -10.07 22.79
CA GLN A 728 -9.00 -10.91 22.19
C GLN A 728 -9.89 -11.57 23.24
N THR A 729 -9.31 -12.12 24.31
CA THR A 729 -10.09 -12.68 25.42
C THR A 729 -10.99 -11.62 26.06
N GLY A 730 -10.47 -10.39 26.22
CA GLY A 730 -11.22 -9.23 26.70
C GLY A 730 -12.20 -8.62 25.68
N SER A 731 -12.28 -9.16 24.46
CA SER A 731 -13.07 -8.61 23.35
C SER A 731 -12.78 -7.12 23.09
N THR A 732 -11.51 -6.72 23.24
CA THR A 732 -11.07 -5.35 22.97
C THR A 732 -11.37 -5.01 21.51
N ALA A 733 -11.93 -3.84 21.27
CA ALA A 733 -12.25 -3.42 19.91
C ALA A 733 -10.96 -3.30 19.04
N PRO A 734 -10.90 -3.83 17.80
CA PRO A 734 -9.68 -3.83 16.97
C PRO A 734 -9.00 -2.46 16.81
N TRP A 735 -9.73 -1.37 16.54
CA TRP A 735 -9.17 -0.02 16.54
C TRP A 735 -8.54 0.44 17.84
N ILE A 736 -9.13 0.06 18.98
CA ILE A 736 -8.60 0.42 20.30
C ILE A 736 -7.27 -0.30 20.51
N PHE A 737 -7.23 -1.60 20.19
CA PHE A 737 -5.98 -2.36 20.17
C PHE A 737 -4.93 -1.74 19.25
N GLY A 738 -5.30 -1.36 18.02
CA GLY A 738 -4.41 -0.64 17.10
C GLY A 738 -3.83 0.64 17.69
N SER A 739 -4.63 1.42 18.43
CA SER A 739 -4.15 2.64 19.11
C SER A 739 -3.15 2.36 20.24
N TYR A 740 -3.29 1.23 20.94
CA TYR A 740 -2.32 0.79 21.93
C TYR A 740 -1.00 0.36 21.27
N ILE A 741 -1.05 -0.40 20.18
CA ILE A 741 0.14 -0.78 19.42
C ILE A 741 0.86 0.45 18.86
N GLU A 742 0.13 1.43 18.31
CA GLU A 742 0.69 2.70 17.84
C GLU A 742 1.42 3.46 18.97
N THR A 743 0.81 3.49 20.16
CA THR A 743 1.42 4.11 21.35
C THR A 743 2.72 3.40 21.75
N ILE A 744 2.73 2.06 21.76
CA ILE A 744 3.93 1.28 22.10
C ILE A 744 5.03 1.54 21.07
N ILE A 745 4.73 1.53 19.76
CA ILE A 745 5.69 1.82 18.69
C ILE A 745 6.28 3.24 18.86
N ALA A 746 5.44 4.24 19.10
CA ALA A 746 5.88 5.61 19.30
C ALA A 746 6.84 5.74 20.51
N ASN A 747 6.53 5.05 21.62
CA ASN A 747 7.36 5.07 22.82
C ASN A 747 8.68 4.31 22.64
N VAL A 748 8.69 3.21 21.89
CA VAL A 748 9.93 2.50 21.52
C VAL A 748 10.83 3.40 20.67
N ARG A 749 10.29 4.06 19.62
CA ARG A 749 11.05 5.01 18.79
C ARG A 749 11.60 6.18 19.58
N ALA A 750 10.83 6.69 20.55
CA ALA A 750 11.27 7.76 21.43
C ALA A 750 12.43 7.34 22.33
N ALA A 751 12.44 6.09 22.81
CA ALA A 751 13.53 5.55 23.63
C ALA A 751 14.76 5.14 22.79
N LEU A 752 14.54 4.62 21.58
CA LEU A 752 15.54 4.01 20.71
C LEU A 752 15.30 4.40 19.24
N PRO A 753 15.76 5.59 18.80
CA PRO A 753 15.51 6.07 17.44
C PRO A 753 16.11 5.21 16.32
N LEU A 754 17.14 4.42 16.63
CA LEU A 754 17.86 3.57 15.68
C LEU A 754 17.48 2.08 15.78
N ALA A 755 16.61 1.70 16.71
CA ALA A 755 16.18 0.32 16.82
C ALA A 755 15.16 0.00 15.73
N ASP A 756 15.33 -1.16 15.10
CA ASP A 756 14.31 -1.75 14.25
C ASP A 756 13.11 -2.20 15.10
N ILE A 757 11.93 -2.24 14.48
CA ILE A 757 10.70 -2.71 15.14
C ILE A 757 10.03 -3.75 14.24
N ALA A 758 9.58 -4.84 14.86
CA ALA A 758 8.79 -5.88 14.19
C ALA A 758 7.53 -6.19 15.00
N ILE A 759 6.37 -6.23 14.34
CA ILE A 759 5.11 -6.63 14.96
C ILE A 759 4.74 -8.02 14.48
N LEU A 760 4.45 -8.92 15.42
CA LEU A 760 3.95 -10.26 15.14
C LEU A 760 2.53 -10.36 15.70
N MET A 761 1.57 -10.63 14.84
CA MET A 761 0.22 -10.99 15.24
C MET A 761 0.18 -12.49 15.53
N PRO A 762 -0.25 -12.92 16.73
CA PRO A 762 -0.41 -14.33 17.04
C PRO A 762 -1.48 -14.96 16.14
N PRO A 763 -1.44 -16.28 15.92
CA PRO A 763 -2.51 -16.96 15.21
C PRO A 763 -3.79 -17.00 16.05
N GLU A 764 -4.91 -17.33 15.41
CA GLU A 764 -6.23 -17.38 16.04
C GLU A 764 -6.26 -18.37 17.21
N ASN A 765 -6.80 -17.91 18.33
CA ASN A 765 -7.01 -18.77 19.49
C ASN A 765 -8.15 -19.75 19.20
N GLN A 766 -8.10 -20.95 19.76
CA GLN A 766 -9.17 -21.95 19.59
C GLN A 766 -10.34 -21.74 20.55
N ARG A 767 -10.31 -20.66 21.33
CA ARG A 767 -11.46 -20.18 22.10
C ARG A 767 -12.51 -19.60 21.14
N ARG A 768 -13.79 -19.81 21.44
CA ARG A 768 -14.90 -19.15 20.73
C ARG A 768 -15.04 -17.67 21.17
N ASN A 769 -14.01 -16.88 20.90
CA ASN A 769 -13.97 -15.46 21.23
C ASN A 769 -14.85 -14.64 20.25
N ASN A 770 -15.38 -13.51 20.74
CA ASN A 770 -16.30 -12.66 19.97
C ASN A 770 -15.62 -11.93 18.80
N VAL A 771 -14.33 -11.59 18.96
CA VAL A 771 -13.54 -10.90 17.93
C VAL A 771 -12.47 -11.86 17.43
N LYS A 772 -12.39 -12.01 16.11
CA LYS A 772 -11.40 -12.87 15.45
C LYS A 772 -10.01 -12.22 15.43
N MET A 773 -8.97 -13.03 15.54
CA MET A 773 -7.58 -12.56 15.50
C MET A 773 -7.25 -11.82 14.19
N ALA A 774 -7.86 -12.27 13.09
CA ALA A 774 -7.79 -11.62 11.78
C ALA A 774 -8.24 -10.14 11.79
N ALA A 775 -9.18 -9.77 12.67
CA ALA A 775 -9.63 -8.38 12.79
C ALA A 775 -8.57 -7.48 13.44
N TYR A 776 -7.90 -7.97 14.50
CA TYR A 776 -6.75 -7.26 15.09
C TYR A 776 -5.58 -7.19 14.10
N SER A 777 -5.33 -8.30 13.39
CA SER A 777 -4.26 -8.40 12.40
C SER A 777 -4.45 -7.38 11.28
N SER A 778 -5.67 -7.23 10.74
CA SER A 778 -5.97 -6.24 9.70
C SER A 778 -5.66 -4.81 10.15
N VAL A 779 -6.08 -4.40 11.35
CA VAL A 779 -5.85 -3.04 11.85
C VAL A 779 -4.35 -2.76 12.08
N VAL A 780 -3.63 -3.73 12.64
CA VAL A 780 -2.19 -3.59 12.90
C VAL A 780 -1.37 -3.66 11.62
N ARG A 781 -1.79 -4.43 10.63
CA ARG A 781 -1.19 -4.47 9.29
C ARG A 781 -1.18 -3.07 8.67
N ASP A 782 -2.33 -2.41 8.63
CA ASP A 782 -2.47 -1.08 8.03
C ASP A 782 -1.68 -0.03 8.82
N LEU A 783 -1.65 -0.17 10.16
CA LEU A 783 -0.81 0.65 11.05
C LEU A 783 0.69 0.49 10.72
N CYS A 784 1.18 -0.73 10.57
CA CYS A 784 2.59 -1.00 10.30
C CYS A 784 3.02 -0.49 8.93
N ALA A 785 2.15 -0.62 7.91
CA ALA A 785 2.38 -0.06 6.59
C ALA A 785 2.50 1.47 6.64
N ARG A 786 1.59 2.14 7.39
CA ARG A 786 1.63 3.60 7.58
C ARG A 786 2.87 4.07 8.35
N LEU A 787 3.30 3.29 9.35
CA LEU A 787 4.42 3.66 10.20
C LEU A 787 5.78 3.17 9.68
N ASN A 788 5.83 2.43 8.57
CA ASN A 788 7.04 1.78 8.04
C ASN A 788 7.72 0.89 9.09
N VAL A 789 6.97 -0.10 9.59
CA VAL A 789 7.39 -1.09 10.59
C VAL A 789 7.18 -2.48 10.00
N ALA A 790 8.09 -3.43 10.29
CA ALA A 790 7.94 -4.80 9.82
C ALA A 790 6.72 -5.46 10.49
N PHE A 791 5.94 -6.20 9.71
CA PHE A 791 4.71 -6.85 10.15
C PHE A 791 4.71 -8.32 9.76
N CYS A 792 4.19 -9.16 10.63
CA CYS A 792 3.92 -10.56 10.34
C CYS A 792 2.61 -11.03 10.98
N ASP A 793 1.84 -11.82 10.24
CA ASP A 793 0.69 -12.58 10.73
C ASP A 793 1.06 -14.07 10.82
N LEU A 794 1.15 -14.57 12.05
CA LEU A 794 1.53 -15.95 12.32
C LEU A 794 0.43 -16.96 11.99
N GLN A 795 -0.79 -16.53 11.63
CA GLN A 795 -1.85 -17.45 11.22
C GLN A 795 -1.36 -18.37 10.09
N GLN A 796 -0.69 -17.82 9.08
CA GLN A 796 -0.19 -18.61 7.95
C GLN A 796 0.91 -19.60 8.31
N ASP A 797 1.69 -19.32 9.37
CA ASP A 797 2.74 -20.22 9.83
C ASP A 797 2.18 -21.44 10.58
N TYR A 798 0.98 -21.32 11.14
CA TYR A 798 0.30 -22.39 11.87
C TYR A 798 -0.68 -23.18 10.98
N GLY A 799 -1.52 -22.49 10.21
CA GLY A 799 -2.53 -23.10 9.35
C GLY A 799 -3.60 -22.12 8.87
N ALA A 800 -4.40 -22.52 7.87
CA ALA A 800 -5.47 -21.67 7.37
C ALA A 800 -6.60 -21.50 8.40
N ASN A 801 -6.82 -22.52 9.24
CA ASN A 801 -7.86 -22.54 10.25
C ASN A 801 -7.32 -22.95 11.64
N PRO A 802 -7.93 -22.50 12.75
CA PRO A 802 -7.56 -22.91 14.11
C PRO A 802 -7.54 -24.42 14.34
N GLU A 803 -8.40 -25.15 13.63
CA GLU A 803 -8.50 -26.59 13.70
C GLU A 803 -7.24 -27.29 13.19
N ASP A 804 -6.49 -26.67 12.25
CA ASP A 804 -5.30 -27.23 11.62
C ASP A 804 -4.15 -27.46 12.61
N TYR A 805 -4.13 -26.70 13.70
CA TYR A 805 -3.11 -26.74 14.75
C TYR A 805 -3.68 -26.98 16.16
N SER A 806 -4.91 -27.50 16.22
CA SER A 806 -5.58 -27.80 17.48
C SER A 806 -4.93 -28.91 18.29
N ALA A 807 -5.14 -28.91 19.60
CA ALA A 807 -4.63 -29.95 20.49
C ALA A 807 -5.08 -31.37 20.06
N ALA A 808 -6.18 -31.48 19.33
CA ALA A 808 -6.73 -32.72 18.78
C ALA A 808 -6.32 -32.98 17.32
N SER A 809 -5.64 -32.05 16.64
CA SER A 809 -5.21 -32.21 15.25
C SER A 809 -3.92 -33.03 15.14
N ALA A 810 -3.58 -33.42 13.91
CA ALA A 810 -2.29 -34.06 13.63
C ALA A 810 -1.09 -33.13 13.90
N ARG A 811 -1.28 -31.81 13.81
CA ARG A 811 -0.33 -30.80 14.25
C ARG A 811 -0.79 -30.27 15.60
N ASN A 812 -0.65 -31.08 16.65
CA ASN A 812 -1.06 -30.77 18.02
C ASN A 812 -0.22 -29.67 18.70
N TRP A 813 0.06 -28.60 17.97
CA TRP A 813 0.90 -27.47 18.31
C TRP A 813 0.24 -26.52 19.31
N TYR A 814 -1.06 -26.62 19.56
CA TYR A 814 -1.69 -25.95 20.70
C TYR A 814 -1.94 -26.89 21.86
N SER A 815 -1.88 -26.31 23.06
CA SER A 815 -2.26 -26.95 24.32
C SER A 815 -3.77 -27.11 24.41
N THR A 816 -4.19 -28.02 25.29
CA THR A 816 -5.62 -28.28 25.58
C THR A 816 -6.35 -27.11 26.22
N ASP A 817 -5.64 -26.03 26.59
CA ASP A 817 -6.22 -24.78 27.08
C ASP A 817 -6.79 -23.88 25.97
N LEU A 818 -6.61 -24.26 24.70
CA LEU A 818 -7.14 -23.60 23.50
C LEU A 818 -6.56 -22.20 23.22
N ILE A 819 -5.48 -21.82 23.91
CA ILE A 819 -4.86 -20.49 23.78
C ILE A 819 -3.43 -20.59 23.31
N HIS A 820 -2.73 -21.59 23.83
CA HIS A 820 -1.28 -21.52 23.98
C HIS A 820 -0.59 -22.55 23.10
N PRO A 821 0.54 -22.20 22.46
CA PRO A 821 1.38 -23.18 21.79
C PRO A 821 1.89 -24.19 22.81
N ASN A 822 1.85 -25.46 22.48
CA ASN A 822 2.28 -26.53 23.37
C ASN A 822 3.79 -26.72 23.25
N PRO A 823 4.57 -26.47 24.33
CA PRO A 823 6.02 -26.70 24.29
C PRO A 823 6.38 -28.17 24.11
N GLY A 824 5.53 -29.11 24.54
CA GLY A 824 5.79 -30.55 24.45
C GLY A 824 5.62 -31.13 23.05
N THR A 825 5.09 -30.37 22.10
CA THR A 825 4.85 -30.78 20.71
C THR A 825 5.44 -29.77 19.71
N ASP A 826 6.44 -29.01 20.16
CA ASP A 826 7.14 -28.02 19.35
C ASP A 826 6.24 -26.92 18.76
N GLY A 827 5.07 -26.68 19.36
CA GLY A 827 4.10 -25.71 18.87
C GLY A 827 4.62 -24.28 18.81
N GLY A 828 5.73 -24.02 19.49
CA GLY A 828 6.49 -22.79 19.47
C GLY A 828 7.35 -22.50 18.25
N LEU A 829 7.76 -23.56 17.55
CA LEU A 829 8.73 -23.46 16.46
C LEU A 829 8.25 -22.62 15.27
N PRO A 830 6.95 -22.58 14.88
CA PRO A 830 6.50 -21.66 13.85
C PRO A 830 6.80 -20.19 14.16
N ILE A 831 6.69 -19.78 15.44
CA ILE A 831 7.01 -18.40 15.88
C ILE A 831 8.52 -18.16 15.76
N ALA A 832 9.34 -19.09 16.28
CA ALA A 832 10.78 -18.98 16.21
C ALA A 832 11.27 -18.95 14.75
N ALA A 833 10.78 -19.85 13.90
CA ALA A 833 11.09 -19.91 12.48
C ALA A 833 10.74 -18.62 11.76
N ARG A 834 9.58 -18.02 12.06
CA ARG A 834 9.20 -16.73 11.49
C ARG A 834 10.13 -15.61 11.93
N MET A 835 10.48 -15.54 13.21
CA MET A 835 11.42 -14.55 13.71
C MET A 835 12.79 -14.68 13.03
N LEU A 836 13.27 -15.91 12.84
CA LEU A 836 14.50 -16.18 12.10
C LEU A 836 14.40 -15.68 10.66
N LYS A 837 13.30 -15.97 9.96
CA LYS A 837 13.08 -15.52 8.57
C LYS A 837 12.99 -14.00 8.43
N LEU A 838 12.49 -13.29 9.44
CA LEU A 838 12.47 -11.82 9.45
C LEU A 838 13.90 -11.26 9.59
N MET A 839 14.73 -11.89 10.42
CA MET A 839 16.05 -11.40 10.78
C MET A 839 17.14 -11.83 9.79
N GLU A 840 17.08 -13.06 9.29
CA GLU A 840 18.02 -13.63 8.34
C GLU A 840 17.48 -13.43 6.91
N ASP A 841 18.28 -12.86 6.01
CA ASP A 841 17.93 -12.89 4.58
C ASP A 841 17.97 -14.35 4.10
N THR A 842 16.81 -14.90 3.74
CA THR A 842 16.75 -16.22 3.11
C THR A 842 17.38 -16.14 1.75
N ALA A 843 18.55 -16.77 1.60
CA ALA A 843 19.20 -17.04 0.31
C ALA A 843 18.31 -17.88 -0.61
#